data_AF-A0A840MY31-F1
#
_entry.id   AF-A0A840MY31-F1
#
_cell.length_a   1.000
_cell.length_b   1.000
_cell.length_c   1.000
_cell.angle_alpha   90.00
_cell.angle_beta   90.00
_cell.angle_gamma   90.00
#
_symmetry.space_group_name_H-M   'P 1'
#
loop_
_entity.id
_entity.type
_entity.pdbx_description
1 polymer ?
#
loop_
_entity_poly.entity_id
_entity_poly.type
_entity_poly.pdbx_seq_one_letter_code
_entity_poly.pdbx_strand_id
1 'polypeptide(L)'
;MSEVPSTAAAASSLQAPGANPLLQAWQTPFETPPFAQILPEHFLPAFDKAFADHTAEIEAIKANPAEPTFENTITVLERAGKLLSRVSAVFYDLVGAHSNPELLKIESEVALKQARHWNPISMDAALFARIARLRDKAASLKLTPEQARLLERTWTSFHRSGAGLSEAAKARTAEINERLAHLATSFSHHLLGDEQDWTMELGEDDLAGLPDSFVASAKAAAAERGMPGMMVVTLSRSFVEPFLKDSSRRDLREKVFKAFTARGDNRNDNDNSAIILEVLRLREERAKLLGYPSFAAYRLEDSMAKTPEAVRGLLERVWKPARARAIADRDALQGLITEEGGNFKLAAWDWRHYAEKLRQRRANCDDAAIKPYLALDNMIDAAFDVATRLFGVTFSERKDIPVWHPDVRVWEVKDAKGNHKALFYGDYFARPSKRSGAWMTSLRDQQKLDGDVAPLVINVCNFSKGTDGQPSLLSPDDARTLFHEFGHGLHGMLSNVMYPSLSGTSVFTDFVELPSQLYEHWQERPEVLQKFARHYQTGEPLPADLLKRFIAARKFNQGFATVEFVSSALMDLEFHTQPAASITDVRAFEKQELDKIGMPAEIALRHRPQQFGHIFSGDHYASGYYSYMWSEVMDADAFGAFEEAHDIFDPAVAKRLHDDIYSSGGSRDPEDAYIAFRGRKPEPDALLRRRGLLNEPEAA
;
A
#
# COMPACT_ATOMS: atom_id res chain seq x y z
N MET A 1 21.60 56.50 -9.62
CA MET A 1 21.68 56.60 -8.15
C MET A 1 20.43 55.96 -7.56
N SER A 2 20.57 54.74 -7.06
CA SER A 2 19.82 54.11 -5.97
C SER A 2 20.13 52.63 -6.04
N GLU A 3 21.00 52.21 -5.13
CA GLU A 3 21.48 50.84 -4.94
C GLU A 3 20.34 49.95 -4.43
N VAL A 4 20.20 48.77 -5.02
CA VAL A 4 19.42 47.67 -4.46
C VAL A 4 20.42 46.76 -3.76
N PRO A 5 20.29 46.49 -2.44
CA PRO A 5 21.24 45.63 -1.75
C PRO A 5 20.96 44.17 -2.12
N SER A 6 22.02 43.52 -2.59
CA SER A 6 22.16 42.06 -2.67
C SER A 6 21.91 41.45 -1.30
N THR A 7 20.84 40.69 -1.15
CA THR A 7 20.63 39.83 0.03
C THR A 7 21.47 38.58 -0.14
N ALA A 8 22.65 38.62 0.47
CA ALA A 8 23.56 37.51 0.66
C ALA A 8 22.86 36.30 1.28
N ALA A 9 23.26 35.12 0.79
CA ALA A 9 22.96 33.82 1.36
C ALA A 9 23.15 33.85 2.88
N ALA A 10 22.07 33.53 3.61
CA ALA A 10 22.17 33.23 5.03
C ALA A 10 22.98 31.94 5.16
N ALA A 11 24.23 32.12 5.57
CA ALA A 11 25.16 31.06 5.86
C ALA A 11 24.54 30.07 6.85
N SER A 12 24.51 28.80 6.41
CA SER A 12 24.38 27.64 7.26
C SER A 12 25.33 27.77 8.44
N SER A 13 24.79 27.87 9.65
CA SER A 13 25.56 27.67 10.86
C SER A 13 25.92 26.19 10.92
N LEU A 14 27.09 25.84 10.39
CA LEU A 14 27.74 24.56 10.60
C LEU A 14 27.91 24.35 12.11
N GLN A 15 27.01 23.58 12.71
CA GLN A 15 27.22 22.96 14.01
C GLN A 15 28.45 22.05 13.93
N ALA A 16 29.14 21.92 15.07
CA ALA A 16 30.41 21.21 15.23
C ALA A 16 30.46 19.83 14.53
N PRO A 17 31.63 19.38 14.05
CA PRO A 17 31.80 18.00 13.62
C PRO A 17 31.59 17.06 14.83
N GLY A 18 30.71 16.05 14.74
CA GLY A 18 30.87 14.82 15.54
C GLY A 18 29.69 14.15 16.24
N ALA A 19 28.40 14.40 15.93
CA ALA A 19 27.30 13.61 16.49
C ALA A 19 26.29 13.15 15.43
N ASN A 20 26.05 11.84 15.35
CA ASN A 20 25.07 11.25 14.43
C ASN A 20 23.64 11.65 14.85
N PRO A 21 22.86 12.37 14.01
CA PRO A 21 21.54 12.90 14.37
C PRO A 21 20.49 11.81 14.62
N LEU A 22 20.68 10.60 14.07
CA LEU A 22 19.80 9.44 14.31
C LEU A 22 19.96 8.87 15.74
N LEU A 23 21.08 9.17 16.40
CA LEU A 23 21.40 8.70 17.75
C LEU A 23 21.04 9.71 18.85
N GLN A 24 20.61 10.92 18.48
CA GLN A 24 20.25 11.97 19.43
C GLN A 24 18.76 11.94 19.78
N ALA A 25 18.39 12.60 20.88
CA ALA A 25 17.01 13.00 21.11
C ALA A 25 16.67 14.17 20.16
N TRP A 26 15.57 14.07 19.43
CA TRP A 26 15.18 15.08 18.46
C TRP A 26 14.47 16.25 19.15
N GLN A 27 14.95 17.47 18.91
CA GLN A 27 14.40 18.71 19.47
C GLN A 27 13.48 19.45 18.48
N THR A 28 13.19 18.81 17.35
CA THR A 28 12.23 19.27 16.34
C THR A 28 10.80 19.26 16.92
N PRO A 29 9.86 20.04 16.36
CA PRO A 29 8.48 20.02 16.83
C PRO A 29 7.91 18.59 16.77
N PHE A 30 7.26 18.17 17.86
CA PHE A 30 6.71 16.82 18.05
C PHE A 30 7.73 15.67 18.02
N GLU A 31 9.02 15.98 18.17
CA GLU A 31 10.13 15.04 18.09
C GLU A 31 10.13 14.28 16.76
N THR A 32 10.04 15.01 15.65
CA THR A 32 10.08 14.47 14.29
C THR A 32 11.51 14.26 13.80
N PRO A 33 11.77 13.39 12.80
CA PRO A 33 13.12 13.22 12.29
C PRO A 33 13.68 14.53 11.73
N PRO A 34 14.91 14.95 12.09
CA PRO A 34 15.53 16.16 11.54
C PRO A 34 16.06 15.90 10.13
N PHE A 35 15.18 15.63 9.16
CA PHE A 35 15.52 15.15 7.80
C PHE A 35 16.65 15.96 7.12
N ALA A 36 16.69 17.28 7.28
CA ALA A 36 17.75 18.14 6.72
C ALA A 36 19.16 17.86 7.25
N GLN A 37 19.29 17.17 8.39
CA GLN A 37 20.57 16.79 9.00
C GLN A 37 20.94 15.32 8.73
N ILE A 38 20.01 14.52 8.21
CA ILE A 38 20.20 13.08 8.03
C ILE A 38 20.84 12.85 6.67
N LEU A 39 22.01 12.20 6.67
CA LEU A 39 22.80 11.87 5.49
C LEU A 39 22.97 10.35 5.40
N PRO A 40 23.18 9.78 4.20
CA PRO A 40 23.37 8.34 4.03
C PRO A 40 24.42 7.73 4.98
N GLU A 41 25.56 8.39 5.19
CA GLU A 41 26.63 7.91 6.07
C GLU A 41 26.23 7.77 7.55
N HIS A 42 25.11 8.36 7.97
CA HIS A 42 24.60 8.24 9.33
C HIS A 42 23.93 6.88 9.60
N PHE A 43 23.44 6.18 8.58
CA PHE A 43 22.60 5.00 8.80
C PHE A 43 23.36 3.79 9.31
N LEU A 44 24.46 3.38 8.68
CA LEU A 44 25.19 2.18 9.11
C LEU A 44 25.68 2.27 10.57
N PRO A 45 26.32 3.37 11.02
CA PRO A 45 26.70 3.52 12.43
C PRO A 45 25.49 3.57 13.37
N ALA A 46 24.36 4.15 12.94
CA ALA A 46 23.15 4.20 13.76
C ALA A 46 22.52 2.81 13.92
N PHE A 47 22.46 2.02 12.84
CA PHE A 47 22.01 0.63 12.88
C PHE A 47 22.91 -0.24 13.75
N ASP A 48 24.24 -0.14 13.62
CA ASP A 48 25.17 -0.93 14.43
C ASP A 48 24.97 -0.67 15.94
N LYS A 49 24.80 0.60 16.33
CA LYS A 49 24.45 0.97 17.71
C LYS A 49 23.08 0.44 18.12
N ALA A 50 22.07 0.59 17.26
CA ALA A 50 20.71 0.16 17.54
C ALA A 50 20.57 -1.36 17.71
N PHE A 51 21.27 -2.14 16.89
CA PHE A 51 21.33 -3.60 17.01
C PHE A 51 22.03 -4.03 18.30
N ALA A 52 23.15 -3.37 18.66
CA ALA A 52 23.87 -3.65 19.90
C ALA A 52 23.00 -3.35 21.14
N ASP A 53 22.32 -2.21 21.17
CA ASP A 53 21.43 -1.82 22.27
C ASP A 53 20.27 -2.80 22.41
N HIS A 54 19.59 -3.10 21.30
CA HIS A 54 18.46 -4.02 21.31
C HIS A 54 18.89 -5.43 21.73
N THR A 55 20.05 -5.91 21.28
CA THR A 55 20.61 -7.19 21.74
C THR A 55 20.80 -7.20 23.25
N ALA A 56 21.37 -6.14 23.83
CA ALA A 56 21.57 -6.05 25.28
C ALA A 56 20.24 -6.03 26.06
N GLU A 57 19.22 -5.34 25.54
CA GLU A 57 17.87 -5.35 26.12
C GLU A 57 17.26 -6.75 26.11
N ILE A 58 17.34 -7.48 24.98
CA ILE A 58 16.85 -8.85 24.87
C ILE A 58 17.59 -9.81 25.80
N GLU A 59 18.93 -9.70 25.88
CA GLU A 59 19.73 -10.50 26.81
C GLU A 59 19.33 -10.25 28.28
N ALA A 60 19.02 -9.01 28.65
CA ALA A 60 18.53 -8.69 30.00
C ALA A 60 17.17 -9.34 30.30
N ILE A 61 16.26 -9.38 29.33
CA ILE A 61 14.95 -10.03 29.47
C ILE A 61 15.14 -11.56 29.61
N LYS A 62 15.97 -12.14 28.75
CA LYS A 62 16.28 -13.57 28.74
C LYS A 62 16.94 -14.03 30.04
N ALA A 63 17.93 -13.27 30.53
CA ALA A 63 18.71 -13.61 31.72
C ALA A 63 18.03 -13.28 33.05
N ASN A 64 16.82 -12.72 33.04
CA ASN A 64 16.11 -12.37 34.27
C ASN A 64 15.79 -13.62 35.12
N PRO A 65 16.38 -13.77 36.33
CA PRO A 65 16.22 -14.99 37.13
C PRO A 65 14.85 -15.10 37.80
N ALA A 66 14.07 -14.01 37.82
CA ALA A 66 12.72 -14.04 38.36
C ALA A 66 11.79 -14.87 37.47
N GLU A 67 10.83 -15.53 38.11
CA GLU A 67 9.73 -16.22 37.44
C GLU A 67 9.07 -15.30 36.38
N PRO A 68 8.78 -15.79 35.16
CA PRO A 68 8.16 -14.97 34.13
C PRO A 68 6.83 -14.38 34.58
N THR A 69 6.69 -13.07 34.40
CA THR A 69 5.45 -12.30 34.55
C THR A 69 5.17 -11.57 33.24
N PHE A 70 3.93 -11.11 33.06
CA PHE A 70 3.59 -10.30 31.89
C PHE A 70 4.48 -9.05 31.80
N GLU A 71 4.75 -8.42 32.94
CA GLU A 71 5.54 -7.21 33.07
C GLU A 71 7.03 -7.45 32.75
N ASN A 72 7.63 -8.49 33.35
CA ASN A 72 9.07 -8.74 33.19
C ASN A 72 9.45 -9.51 31.92
N THR A 73 8.47 -9.86 31.08
CA THR A 73 8.70 -10.58 29.82
C THR A 73 8.00 -9.86 28.66
N ILE A 74 6.67 -9.81 28.63
CA ILE A 74 5.92 -9.26 27.49
C ILE A 74 6.04 -7.73 27.43
N THR A 75 5.81 -7.05 28.56
CA THR A 75 5.84 -5.57 28.60
C THR A 75 7.24 -5.01 28.35
N VAL A 76 8.28 -5.68 28.81
CA VAL A 76 9.67 -5.28 28.52
C VAL A 76 10.09 -5.60 27.08
N LEU A 77 9.53 -6.65 26.46
CA LEU A 77 9.72 -6.89 25.02
C LEU A 77 9.11 -5.76 24.18
N GLU A 78 7.92 -5.27 24.54
CA GLU A 78 7.29 -4.12 23.87
C GLU A 78 8.10 -2.82 23.98
N ARG A 79 8.94 -2.69 25.03
CA ARG A 79 9.82 -1.53 25.22
C ARG A 79 11.19 -1.69 24.57
N ALA A 80 11.56 -2.91 24.16
CA ALA A 80 12.87 -3.18 23.58
C ALA A 80 12.96 -2.63 22.15
N GLY A 81 14.17 -2.28 21.71
CA GLY A 81 14.45 -1.92 20.33
C GLY A 81 13.95 -0.55 19.89
N LYS A 82 13.59 0.36 20.81
CA LYS A 82 13.08 1.71 20.45
C LYS A 82 13.98 2.48 19.49
N LEU A 83 15.29 2.45 19.73
CA LEU A 83 16.25 3.10 18.84
C LEU A 83 16.26 2.42 17.45
N LEU A 84 16.21 1.09 17.41
CA LEU A 84 16.16 0.33 16.16
C LEU A 84 14.90 0.66 15.38
N SER A 85 13.72 0.65 16.01
CA SER A 85 12.46 1.03 15.36
C SER A 85 12.52 2.44 14.80
N ARG A 86 13.05 3.41 15.56
CA ARG A 86 13.17 4.80 15.11
C ARG A 86 14.12 4.96 13.91
N VAL A 87 15.28 4.31 13.94
CA VAL A 87 16.26 4.37 12.83
C VAL A 87 15.71 3.65 11.60
N SER A 88 15.12 2.46 11.78
CA SER A 88 14.47 1.70 10.71
C SER A 88 13.36 2.50 10.04
N ALA A 89 12.48 3.15 10.80
CA ALA A 89 11.35 3.88 10.25
C ALA A 89 11.80 5.01 9.32
N VAL A 90 12.79 5.81 9.74
CA VAL A 90 13.37 6.87 8.90
C VAL A 90 14.08 6.30 7.68
N PHE A 91 14.87 5.23 7.86
CA PHE A 91 15.63 4.63 6.77
C PHE A 91 14.72 4.09 5.66
N TYR A 92 13.74 3.27 6.02
CA TYR A 92 12.84 2.64 5.06
C TYR A 92 11.83 3.62 4.46
N ASP A 93 11.49 4.71 5.16
CA ASP A 93 10.76 5.83 4.58
C ASP A 93 11.56 6.48 3.45
N LEU A 94 12.82 6.85 3.70
CA LEU A 94 13.68 7.44 2.66
C LEU A 94 13.93 6.47 1.50
N VAL A 95 14.20 5.19 1.76
CA VAL A 95 14.38 4.18 0.71
C VAL A 95 13.12 4.03 -0.17
N GLY A 96 11.93 4.09 0.42
CA GLY A 96 10.68 3.98 -0.34
C GLY A 96 10.30 5.26 -1.06
N ALA A 97 10.38 6.40 -0.38
CA ALA A 97 9.85 7.67 -0.83
C ALA A 97 10.88 8.54 -1.56
N HIS A 98 12.17 8.47 -1.20
CA HIS A 98 13.19 9.38 -1.73
C HIS A 98 14.61 8.78 -1.70
N SER A 99 14.79 7.67 -2.42
CA SER A 99 16.05 6.94 -2.44
C SER A 99 17.11 7.56 -3.35
N ASN A 100 18.34 7.09 -3.20
CA ASN A 100 19.50 7.39 -4.03
C ASN A 100 20.46 6.18 -4.04
N PRO A 101 21.47 6.13 -4.93
CA PRO A 101 22.38 5.00 -5.02
C PRO A 101 23.06 4.63 -3.69
N GLU A 102 23.40 5.61 -2.85
CA GLU A 102 24.00 5.39 -1.54
C GLU A 102 23.03 4.70 -0.57
N LEU A 103 21.78 5.14 -0.50
CA LEU A 103 20.74 4.54 0.35
C LEU A 103 20.39 3.13 -0.11
N LEU A 104 20.28 2.86 -1.41
CA LEU A 104 20.03 1.52 -1.94
C LEU A 104 21.18 0.56 -1.61
N LYS A 105 22.43 1.03 -1.69
CA LYS A 105 23.59 0.23 -1.28
C LYS A 105 23.52 -0.09 0.22
N ILE A 106 23.22 0.91 1.05
CA ILE A 106 23.05 0.72 2.50
C ILE A 106 21.91 -0.26 2.77
N GLU A 107 20.81 -0.21 2.02
CA GLU A 107 19.65 -1.08 2.23
C GLU A 107 20.03 -2.55 2.08
N SER A 108 20.85 -2.88 1.09
CA SER A 108 21.34 -4.25 0.89
C SER A 108 22.15 -4.75 2.09
N GLU A 109 22.98 -3.90 2.69
CA GLU A 109 23.76 -4.23 3.89
C GLU A 109 22.89 -4.32 5.15
N VAL A 110 21.96 -3.38 5.31
CA VAL A 110 21.04 -3.29 6.45
C VAL A 110 20.07 -4.47 6.45
N ALA A 111 19.51 -4.86 5.30
CA ALA A 111 18.61 -6.00 5.18
C ALA A 111 19.26 -7.30 5.69
N LEU A 112 20.53 -7.53 5.33
CA LEU A 112 21.29 -8.68 5.80
C LEU A 112 21.58 -8.60 7.31
N LYS A 113 22.02 -7.44 7.81
CA LYS A 113 22.26 -7.22 9.25
C LYS A 113 20.98 -7.42 10.06
N GLN A 114 19.85 -6.93 9.55
CA GLN A 114 18.56 -7.04 10.21
C GLN A 114 18.07 -8.49 10.29
N ALA A 115 18.21 -9.28 9.22
CA ALA A 115 17.91 -10.71 9.26
C ALA A 115 18.78 -11.43 10.31
N ARG A 116 20.09 -11.17 10.33
CA ARG A 116 21.04 -11.72 11.33
C ARG A 116 20.73 -11.30 12.75
N HIS A 117 20.17 -10.11 12.93
CA HIS A 117 19.76 -9.59 14.23
C HIS A 117 18.49 -10.28 14.75
N TRP A 118 17.46 -10.40 13.94
CA TRP A 118 16.16 -10.93 14.37
C TRP A 118 16.10 -12.45 14.48
N ASN A 119 16.81 -13.18 13.61
CA ASN A 119 16.83 -14.65 13.63
C ASN A 119 17.16 -15.25 15.01
N PRO A 120 18.25 -14.86 15.70
CA PRO A 120 18.55 -15.40 17.02
C PRO A 120 17.54 -14.98 18.09
N ILE A 121 16.86 -13.84 17.94
CA ILE A 121 15.85 -13.35 18.91
C ILE A 121 14.55 -14.15 18.76
N SER A 122 14.00 -14.22 17.55
CA SER A 122 12.69 -14.83 17.28
C SER A 122 12.71 -16.36 17.45
N MET A 123 13.89 -16.98 17.37
CA MET A 123 14.10 -18.41 17.58
C MET A 123 14.77 -18.77 18.92
N ASP A 124 14.98 -17.79 19.82
CA ASP A 124 15.63 -18.05 21.13
C ASP A 124 14.75 -18.95 22.01
N ALA A 125 15.29 -20.11 22.39
CA ALA A 125 14.55 -21.11 23.16
C ALA A 125 14.24 -20.65 24.59
N ALA A 126 15.15 -19.89 25.22
CA ALA A 126 14.97 -19.43 26.59
C ALA A 126 13.92 -18.32 26.65
N LEU A 127 13.97 -17.36 25.73
CA LEU A 127 12.96 -16.31 25.60
C LEU A 127 11.58 -16.91 25.31
N PHE A 128 11.50 -17.85 24.36
CA PHE A 128 10.25 -18.54 24.05
C PHE A 128 9.70 -19.35 25.24
N ALA A 129 10.57 -20.01 26.02
CA ALA A 129 10.14 -20.73 27.21
C ALA A 129 9.49 -19.80 28.25
N ARG A 130 9.99 -18.56 28.40
CA ARG A 130 9.35 -17.55 29.27
C ARG A 130 7.94 -17.19 28.77
N ILE A 131 7.80 -16.93 27.47
CA ILE A 131 6.52 -16.58 26.83
C ILE A 131 5.53 -17.75 26.91
N ALA A 132 5.96 -18.97 26.61
CA ALA A 132 5.15 -20.18 26.67
C ALA A 132 4.61 -20.42 28.09
N ARG A 133 5.45 -20.25 29.12
CA ARG A 133 5.03 -20.39 30.52
C ARG A 133 3.94 -19.39 30.92
N LEU A 134 3.94 -18.19 30.36
CA LEU A 134 2.86 -17.21 30.54
C LEU A 134 1.59 -17.64 29.82
N ARG A 135 1.70 -18.10 28.56
CA ARG A 135 0.57 -18.61 27.79
C ARG A 135 -0.13 -19.77 28.50
N ASP A 136 0.63 -20.75 28.99
CA ASP A 136 0.10 -21.93 29.69
C ASP A 136 -0.67 -21.55 30.97
N LYS A 137 -0.32 -20.41 31.57
CA LYS A 137 -0.95 -19.87 32.78
C LYS A 137 -1.93 -18.73 32.50
N ALA A 138 -2.22 -18.39 31.24
CA ALA A 138 -2.94 -17.17 30.88
C ALA A 138 -4.26 -16.99 31.65
N ALA A 139 -5.04 -18.07 31.82
CA ALA A 139 -6.30 -18.06 32.58
C ALA A 139 -6.16 -17.65 34.06
N SER A 140 -4.98 -17.82 34.65
CA SER A 140 -4.69 -17.48 36.05
C SER A 140 -4.06 -16.09 36.24
N LEU A 141 -3.57 -15.47 35.16
CA LEU A 141 -2.81 -14.21 35.21
C LEU A 141 -3.70 -12.96 35.34
N LYS A 142 -5.03 -13.09 35.25
CA LYS A 142 -6.01 -11.98 35.30
C LYS A 142 -5.65 -10.83 34.33
N LEU A 143 -5.19 -11.19 33.13
CA LEU A 143 -4.84 -10.23 32.09
C LEU A 143 -6.06 -9.43 31.64
N THR A 144 -5.85 -8.17 31.26
CA THR A 144 -6.86 -7.42 30.51
C THR A 144 -7.07 -8.07 29.12
N PRO A 145 -8.18 -7.80 28.41
CA PRO A 145 -8.38 -8.33 27.06
C PRO A 145 -7.22 -8.00 26.11
N GLU A 146 -6.72 -6.77 26.16
CA GLU A 146 -5.59 -6.34 25.34
C GLU A 146 -4.27 -7.05 25.72
N GLN A 147 -4.01 -7.26 27.01
CA GLN A 147 -2.85 -8.05 27.46
C GLN A 147 -2.93 -9.51 27.01
N ALA A 148 -4.13 -10.10 27.07
CA ALA A 148 -4.36 -11.48 26.60
C ALA A 148 -4.11 -11.58 25.09
N ARG A 149 -4.61 -10.61 24.32
CA ARG A 149 -4.35 -10.50 22.89
C ARG A 149 -2.86 -10.34 22.60
N LEU A 150 -2.17 -9.44 23.28
CA LEU A 150 -0.73 -9.24 23.11
C LEU A 150 0.04 -10.54 23.39
N LEU A 151 -0.22 -11.22 24.51
CA LEU A 151 0.44 -12.49 24.84
C LEU A 151 0.21 -13.56 23.76
N GLU A 152 -1.01 -13.67 23.23
CA GLU A 152 -1.35 -14.59 22.15
C GLU A 152 -0.58 -14.24 20.87
N ARG A 153 -0.55 -12.96 20.46
CA ARG A 153 0.22 -12.50 19.29
C ARG A 153 1.72 -12.72 19.44
N THR A 154 2.29 -12.38 20.59
CA THR A 154 3.72 -12.59 20.87
C THR A 154 4.06 -14.08 20.82
N TRP A 155 3.27 -14.95 21.46
CA TRP A 155 3.51 -16.39 21.41
C TRP A 155 3.40 -16.93 19.98
N THR A 156 2.35 -16.55 19.25
CA THR A 156 2.11 -16.98 17.86
C THR A 156 3.27 -16.55 16.96
N SER A 157 3.77 -15.32 17.11
CA SER A 157 4.92 -14.83 16.34
C SER A 157 6.19 -15.65 16.58
N PHE A 158 6.55 -15.93 17.83
CA PHE A 158 7.73 -16.75 18.15
C PHE A 158 7.57 -18.20 17.67
N HIS A 159 6.39 -18.79 17.85
CA HIS A 159 6.10 -20.14 17.39
C HIS A 159 6.27 -20.25 15.86
N ARG A 160 5.66 -19.32 15.12
CA ARG A 160 5.70 -19.24 13.65
C ARG A 160 7.05 -18.79 13.09
N SER A 161 7.91 -18.23 13.93
CA SER A 161 9.31 -17.91 13.58
C SER A 161 10.24 -19.10 13.74
N GLY A 162 9.79 -20.19 14.38
CA GLY A 162 10.59 -21.40 14.56
C GLY A 162 11.26 -21.53 15.92
N ALA A 163 10.79 -20.83 16.96
CA ALA A 163 11.37 -20.96 18.30
C ALA A 163 11.37 -22.40 18.85
N GLY A 164 10.41 -23.22 18.43
CA GLY A 164 10.30 -24.65 18.78
C GLY A 164 11.09 -25.62 17.89
N LEU A 165 11.84 -25.14 16.89
CA LEU A 165 12.61 -25.98 15.98
C LEU A 165 13.85 -26.59 16.65
N SER A 166 14.41 -27.64 16.04
CA SER A 166 15.74 -28.15 16.40
C SER A 166 16.83 -27.14 16.01
N GLU A 167 17.98 -27.19 16.67
CA GLU A 167 19.10 -26.26 16.38
C GLU A 167 19.54 -26.30 14.90
N ALA A 168 19.54 -27.49 14.28
CA ALA A 168 19.83 -27.62 12.85
C ALA A 168 18.76 -26.93 11.97
N ALA A 169 17.47 -27.08 12.32
CA ALA A 169 16.38 -26.44 11.60
C ALA A 169 16.35 -24.92 11.82
N LYS A 170 16.73 -24.42 13.01
CA LYS A 170 16.91 -22.99 13.29
C LYS A 170 18.04 -22.40 12.45
N ALA A 171 19.19 -23.06 12.40
CA ALA A 171 20.32 -22.62 11.57
C ALA A 171 19.91 -22.52 10.10
N ARG A 172 19.22 -23.54 9.57
CA ARG A 172 18.74 -23.51 8.19
C ARG A 172 17.68 -22.43 7.95
N THR A 173 16.76 -22.24 8.89
CA THR A 173 15.74 -21.18 8.82
C THR A 173 16.38 -19.80 8.79
N ALA A 174 17.45 -19.59 9.57
CA ALA A 174 18.20 -18.34 9.58
C ALA A 174 18.84 -18.03 8.22
N GLU A 175 19.52 -19.02 7.62
CA GLU A 175 20.09 -18.91 6.27
C GLU A 175 19.01 -18.56 5.22
N ILE A 176 17.85 -19.22 5.31
CA ILE A 176 16.72 -18.95 4.41
C ILE A 176 16.22 -17.51 4.59
N ASN A 177 16.03 -17.05 5.82
CA ASN A 177 15.55 -15.70 6.11
C ASN A 177 16.54 -14.63 5.60
N GLU A 178 17.85 -14.83 5.79
CA GLU A 178 18.89 -13.94 5.26
C GLU A 178 18.85 -13.87 3.74
N ARG A 179 18.73 -15.02 3.06
CA ARG A 179 18.67 -15.06 1.60
C ARG A 179 17.39 -14.44 1.05
N LEU A 180 16.24 -14.70 1.67
CA LEU A 180 14.96 -14.08 1.31
C LEU A 180 14.98 -12.57 1.47
N ALA A 181 15.59 -12.04 2.55
CA ALA A 181 15.72 -10.60 2.76
C ALA A 181 16.53 -9.94 1.64
N HIS A 182 17.67 -10.54 1.26
CA HIS A 182 18.48 -10.04 0.15
C HIS A 182 17.73 -10.09 -1.19
N LEU A 183 17.07 -11.21 -1.50
CA LEU A 183 16.30 -11.37 -2.74
C LEU A 183 15.15 -10.34 -2.85
N ALA A 184 14.47 -10.05 -1.74
CA ALA A 184 13.42 -9.05 -1.67
C ALA A 184 13.94 -7.63 -2.00
N THR A 185 15.07 -7.24 -1.40
CA THR A 185 15.73 -5.96 -1.69
C THR A 185 16.15 -5.87 -3.17
N SER A 186 16.79 -6.92 -3.70
CA SER A 186 17.19 -6.95 -5.12
C SER A 186 15.99 -6.84 -6.07
N PHE A 187 14.90 -7.54 -5.78
CA PHE A 187 13.67 -7.46 -6.58
C PHE A 187 13.14 -6.03 -6.67
N SER A 188 13.09 -5.31 -5.54
CA SER A 188 12.67 -3.90 -5.52
C SER A 188 13.64 -2.98 -6.27
N HIS A 189 14.96 -3.19 -6.13
CA HIS A 189 15.96 -2.38 -6.82
C HIS A 189 15.87 -2.54 -8.34
N HIS A 190 15.69 -3.78 -8.81
CA HIS A 190 15.52 -4.06 -10.23
C HIS A 190 14.30 -3.35 -10.83
N LEU A 191 13.18 -3.31 -10.10
CA LEU A 191 11.99 -2.58 -10.55
C LEU A 191 12.20 -1.07 -10.59
N LEU A 192 12.82 -0.51 -9.55
CA LEU A 192 13.15 0.91 -9.52
C LEU A 192 14.13 1.26 -10.66
N GLY A 193 15.11 0.40 -10.93
CA GLY A 193 16.06 0.55 -12.04
C GLY A 193 15.36 0.60 -13.40
N ASP A 194 14.50 -0.37 -13.70
CA ASP A 194 13.73 -0.38 -14.95
C ASP A 194 12.83 0.86 -15.10
N GLU A 195 12.28 1.39 -14.01
CA GLU A 195 11.48 2.64 -14.02
C GLU A 195 12.31 3.92 -14.13
N GLN A 196 13.55 3.91 -13.65
CA GLN A 196 14.49 5.02 -13.77
C GLN A 196 15.06 5.11 -15.19
N ASP A 197 15.39 3.96 -15.79
CA ASP A 197 16.06 3.86 -17.09
C ASP A 197 15.12 4.09 -18.27
N TRP A 198 13.82 3.84 -18.09
CA TRP A 198 12.85 3.96 -19.17
C TRP A 198 12.14 5.32 -19.20
N THR A 199 12.24 5.99 -20.34
CA THR A 199 11.35 7.08 -20.73
C THR A 199 11.02 6.98 -22.21
N MET A 200 9.90 7.57 -22.62
CA MET A 200 9.59 7.77 -24.04
C MET A 200 9.37 9.25 -24.30
N GLU A 201 10.26 9.85 -25.08
CA GLU A 201 10.10 11.22 -25.57
C GLU A 201 8.87 11.32 -26.51
N LEU A 202 8.15 12.42 -26.38
CA LEU A 202 7.03 12.79 -27.25
C LEU A 202 7.40 14.02 -28.07
N GLY A 203 7.27 13.93 -29.40
CA GLY A 203 7.29 15.08 -30.30
C GLY A 203 5.91 15.74 -30.42
N GLU A 204 5.82 16.86 -31.15
CA GLU A 204 4.55 17.54 -31.41
C GLU A 204 3.55 16.64 -32.16
N ASP A 205 4.04 15.81 -33.08
CA ASP A 205 3.22 14.86 -33.86
C ASP A 205 2.73 13.63 -33.06
N ASP A 206 3.20 13.47 -31.83
CA ASP A 206 2.84 12.34 -30.95
C ASP A 206 1.67 12.67 -30.01
N LEU A 207 1.22 13.93 -29.98
CA LEU A 207 0.26 14.44 -28.99
C LEU A 207 -1.20 14.16 -29.32
N ALA A 208 -1.49 13.50 -30.43
CA ALA A 208 -2.86 13.30 -30.90
C ALA A 208 -3.72 12.54 -29.86
N GLY A 209 -4.82 13.18 -29.45
CA GLY A 209 -5.77 12.66 -28.46
C GLY A 209 -5.39 12.94 -26.99
N LEU A 210 -4.16 13.34 -26.70
CA LEU A 210 -3.73 13.63 -25.33
C LEU A 210 -4.28 15.00 -24.87
N PRO A 211 -4.86 15.10 -23.66
CA PRO A 211 -5.32 16.38 -23.13
C PRO A 211 -4.15 17.27 -22.69
N ASP A 212 -4.35 18.59 -22.68
CA ASP A 212 -3.34 19.57 -22.26
C ASP A 212 -2.76 19.27 -20.86
N SER A 213 -3.58 18.76 -19.95
CA SER A 213 -3.15 18.36 -18.61
C SER A 213 -2.13 17.21 -18.63
N PHE A 214 -2.24 16.27 -19.57
CA PHE A 214 -1.26 15.21 -19.76
C PHE A 214 0.04 15.78 -20.32
N VAL A 215 -0.05 16.66 -21.32
CA VAL A 215 1.13 17.32 -21.91
C VAL A 215 1.89 18.14 -20.86
N ALA A 216 1.19 18.87 -19.99
CA ALA A 216 1.79 19.59 -18.88
C ALA A 216 2.52 18.64 -17.93
N SER A 217 1.90 17.52 -17.56
CA SER A 217 2.52 16.49 -16.72
C SER A 217 3.77 15.90 -17.37
N ALA A 218 3.74 15.62 -18.68
CA ALA A 218 4.87 15.09 -19.44
C ALA A 218 6.07 16.04 -19.46
N LYS A 219 5.84 17.35 -19.49
CA LYS A 219 6.89 18.38 -19.36
C LYS A 219 7.48 18.41 -17.95
N ALA A 220 6.63 18.33 -16.92
CA ALA A 220 7.09 18.29 -15.53
C ALA A 220 7.96 17.05 -15.27
N ALA A 221 7.53 15.88 -15.72
CA ALA A 221 8.29 14.64 -15.61
C ALA A 221 9.65 14.70 -16.33
N ALA A 222 9.73 15.39 -17.47
CA ALA A 222 10.98 15.61 -18.18
C ALA A 222 11.93 16.52 -17.38
N ALA A 223 11.40 17.62 -16.83
CA ALA A 223 12.18 18.54 -16.01
C ALA A 223 12.74 17.87 -14.74
N GLU A 224 11.94 17.05 -14.04
CA GLU A 224 12.39 16.26 -12.88
C GLU A 224 13.51 15.26 -13.20
N ARG A 225 13.66 14.92 -14.49
CA ARG A 225 14.69 14.00 -15.00
C ARG A 225 15.87 14.74 -15.64
N GLY A 226 15.97 16.05 -15.45
CA GLY A 226 17.06 16.85 -16.02
C GLY A 226 16.95 17.06 -17.52
N MET A 227 15.75 16.91 -18.10
CA MET A 227 15.45 17.10 -19.53
C MET A 227 14.50 18.30 -19.73
N PRO A 228 14.85 19.53 -19.27
CA PRO A 228 13.96 20.68 -19.36
C PRO A 228 13.63 21.02 -20.83
N GLY A 229 12.37 21.34 -21.10
CA GLY A 229 11.88 21.65 -22.44
C GLY A 229 11.44 20.44 -23.27
N MET A 230 11.69 19.22 -22.80
CA MET A 230 11.20 17.99 -23.42
C MET A 230 9.84 17.56 -22.83
N MET A 231 9.24 16.53 -23.44
CA MET A 231 8.01 15.88 -22.96
C MET A 231 8.27 14.39 -22.91
N VAL A 232 8.07 13.75 -21.75
CA VAL A 232 8.31 12.31 -21.60
C VAL A 232 7.13 11.59 -20.98
N VAL A 233 6.89 10.36 -21.45
CA VAL A 233 6.07 9.36 -20.76
C VAL A 233 6.99 8.50 -19.90
N THR A 234 6.54 8.20 -18.68
CA THR A 234 7.23 7.30 -17.73
C THR A 234 6.43 6.01 -17.51
N LEU A 235 7.00 5.07 -16.76
CA LEU A 235 6.31 3.82 -16.40
C LEU A 235 5.41 3.93 -15.16
N SER A 236 5.27 5.12 -14.56
CA SER A 236 4.30 5.32 -13.48
C SER A 236 2.88 5.04 -13.98
N ARG A 237 2.06 4.37 -13.16
CA ARG A 237 0.69 4.00 -13.56
C ARG A 237 -0.16 5.22 -13.92
N SER A 238 0.00 6.33 -13.19
CA SER A 238 -0.68 7.61 -13.47
C SER A 238 -0.26 8.28 -14.79
N PHE A 239 0.83 7.84 -15.43
CA PHE A 239 1.15 8.18 -16.83
C PHE A 239 0.61 7.14 -17.80
N VAL A 240 0.86 5.86 -17.53
CA VAL A 240 0.57 4.77 -18.48
C VAL A 240 -0.92 4.64 -18.73
N GLU A 241 -1.76 4.63 -17.69
CA GLU A 241 -3.20 4.40 -17.88
C GLU A 241 -3.88 5.53 -18.65
N PRO A 242 -3.65 6.83 -18.33
CA PRO A 242 -4.16 7.92 -19.15
C PRO A 242 -3.61 7.90 -20.58
N PHE A 243 -2.32 7.58 -20.79
CA PHE A 243 -1.76 7.50 -22.13
C PHE A 243 -2.43 6.41 -22.99
N LEU A 244 -2.63 5.22 -22.41
CA LEU A 244 -3.30 4.10 -23.09
C LEU A 244 -4.79 4.35 -23.34
N LYS A 245 -5.39 5.25 -22.57
CA LYS A 245 -6.78 5.67 -22.70
C LYS A 245 -6.93 6.73 -23.79
N ASP A 246 -6.16 7.82 -23.70
CA ASP A 246 -6.43 9.05 -24.44
C ASP A 246 -5.67 9.14 -25.77
N SER A 247 -4.45 8.57 -25.86
CA SER A 247 -3.64 8.68 -27.08
C SER A 247 -4.31 7.99 -28.27
N SER A 248 -4.46 8.69 -29.39
CA SER A 248 -4.96 8.10 -30.64
C SER A 248 -3.86 7.33 -31.40
N ARG A 249 -2.59 7.52 -31.04
CA ARG A 249 -1.42 6.86 -31.65
C ARG A 249 -1.26 5.41 -31.14
N ARG A 250 -1.90 4.47 -31.84
CA ARG A 250 -1.88 3.04 -31.50
C ARG A 250 -0.46 2.47 -31.37
N ASP A 251 0.44 2.88 -32.25
CA ASP A 251 1.85 2.48 -32.26
C ASP A 251 2.57 2.87 -30.95
N LEU A 252 2.27 4.07 -30.44
CA LEU A 252 2.82 4.53 -29.16
C LEU A 252 2.15 3.84 -27.98
N ARG A 253 0.83 3.61 -28.01
CA ARG A 253 0.14 2.84 -26.97
C ARG A 253 0.75 1.45 -26.80
N GLU A 254 1.05 0.77 -27.92
CA GLU A 254 1.72 -0.52 -27.91
C GLU A 254 3.11 -0.45 -27.25
N LYS A 255 3.91 0.56 -27.60
CA LYS A 255 5.25 0.77 -27.02
C LYS A 255 5.19 0.99 -25.51
N VAL A 256 4.29 1.86 -25.04
CA VAL A 256 4.12 2.16 -23.61
C VAL A 256 3.62 0.93 -22.84
N PHE A 257 2.61 0.24 -23.35
CA PHE A 257 2.06 -0.95 -22.70
C PHE A 257 3.09 -2.07 -22.56
N LYS A 258 3.85 -2.35 -23.62
CA LYS A 258 4.91 -3.38 -23.60
C LYS A 258 5.99 -3.04 -22.59
N ALA A 259 6.44 -1.79 -22.53
CA ALA A 259 7.42 -1.36 -21.55
C ALA A 259 6.89 -1.50 -20.10
N PHE A 260 5.67 -1.02 -19.84
CA PHE A 260 5.04 -1.12 -18.52
C PHE A 260 4.86 -2.56 -18.03
N THR A 261 4.50 -3.47 -18.93
CA THR A 261 4.28 -4.89 -18.58
C THR A 261 5.55 -5.73 -18.56
N ALA A 262 6.67 -5.21 -19.07
CA ALA A 262 7.95 -5.91 -19.13
C ALA A 262 8.93 -5.54 -18.00
N ARG A 263 8.58 -4.63 -17.08
CA ARG A 263 9.43 -4.34 -15.90
C ARG A 263 9.77 -5.61 -15.13
N GLY A 264 11.03 -5.77 -14.79
CA GLY A 264 11.59 -6.98 -14.20
C GLY A 264 11.65 -8.18 -15.15
N ASP A 265 11.21 -8.05 -16.40
CA ASP A 265 11.08 -9.12 -17.40
C ASP A 265 11.83 -8.78 -18.71
N ASN A 266 12.71 -7.78 -18.68
CA ASN A 266 13.41 -7.21 -19.83
C ASN A 266 14.63 -8.03 -20.30
N ARG A 267 14.96 -9.15 -19.63
CA ARG A 267 16.17 -9.97 -19.88
C ARG A 267 17.48 -9.16 -19.81
N ASN A 268 17.48 -8.10 -19.02
CA ASN A 268 18.62 -7.29 -18.65
C ASN A 268 19.08 -7.66 -17.23
N ASP A 269 19.96 -6.86 -16.64
CA ASP A 269 20.44 -7.07 -15.27
C ASP A 269 19.34 -6.91 -14.21
N ASN A 270 18.20 -6.31 -14.58
CA ASN A 270 17.02 -6.15 -13.72
C ASN A 270 16.00 -7.31 -13.87
N ASP A 271 16.31 -8.42 -14.56
CA ASP A 271 15.37 -9.54 -14.70
C ASP A 271 15.15 -10.28 -13.37
N ASN A 272 13.90 -10.33 -12.93
CA ASN A 272 13.47 -10.91 -11.65
C ASN A 272 13.11 -12.40 -11.74
N SER A 273 13.19 -13.04 -12.90
CA SER A 273 12.77 -14.44 -13.07
C SER A 273 13.57 -15.40 -12.20
N ALA A 274 14.90 -15.23 -12.13
CA ALA A 274 15.77 -16.07 -11.31
C ALA A 274 15.51 -15.86 -9.80
N ILE A 275 15.27 -14.60 -9.41
CA ILE A 275 14.92 -14.23 -8.03
C ILE A 275 13.63 -14.95 -7.61
N ILE A 276 12.57 -14.88 -8.42
CA ILE A 276 11.29 -15.55 -8.13
C ILE A 276 11.48 -17.04 -7.89
N LEU A 277 12.18 -17.74 -8.80
CA LEU A 277 12.40 -19.19 -8.67
C LEU A 277 13.10 -19.56 -7.37
N GLU A 278 14.06 -18.75 -6.93
CA GLU A 278 14.76 -18.97 -5.66
C GLU A 278 13.86 -18.67 -4.45
N VAL A 279 13.14 -17.53 -4.48
CA VAL A 279 12.18 -17.15 -3.42
C VAL A 279 11.15 -18.25 -3.18
N LEU A 280 10.58 -18.82 -4.24
CA LEU A 280 9.56 -19.88 -4.12
C LEU A 280 10.11 -21.14 -3.45
N ARG A 281 11.33 -21.58 -3.81
CA ARG A 281 11.99 -22.72 -3.18
C ARG A 281 12.25 -22.48 -1.70
N LEU A 282 12.79 -21.31 -1.37
CA LEU A 282 13.12 -20.93 0.02
C LEU A 282 11.86 -20.78 0.88
N ARG A 283 10.79 -20.19 0.35
CA ARG A 283 9.49 -20.10 1.03
C ARG A 283 8.89 -21.47 1.31
N GLU A 284 8.91 -22.36 0.32
CA GLU A 284 8.43 -23.74 0.49
C GLU A 284 9.27 -24.50 1.52
N GLU A 285 10.60 -24.40 1.45
CA GLU A 285 11.52 -25.05 2.39
C GLU A 285 11.28 -24.57 3.82
N ARG A 286 11.17 -23.25 4.02
CA ARG A 286 10.87 -22.67 5.34
C ARG A 286 9.52 -23.14 5.89
N ALA A 287 8.47 -23.16 5.06
CA ALA A 287 7.16 -23.65 5.47
C ALA A 287 7.22 -25.13 5.90
N LYS A 288 7.94 -25.97 5.16
CA LYS A 288 8.14 -27.39 5.50
C LYS A 288 8.92 -27.58 6.79
N LEU A 289 9.98 -26.78 7.03
CA LEU A 289 10.72 -26.79 8.31
C LEU A 289 9.81 -26.49 9.50
N LEU A 290 8.86 -25.58 9.31
CA LEU A 290 7.86 -25.19 10.31
C LEU A 290 6.67 -26.16 10.40
N GLY A 291 6.65 -27.25 9.62
CA GLY A 291 5.62 -28.28 9.67
C GLY A 291 4.39 -28.03 8.80
N TYR A 292 4.42 -27.05 7.90
CA TYR A 292 3.31 -26.72 7.00
C TYR A 292 3.46 -27.41 5.64
N PRO A 293 2.35 -27.81 4.99
CA PRO A 293 2.39 -28.51 3.70
C PRO A 293 2.78 -27.60 2.52
N SER A 294 2.56 -26.30 2.64
CA SER A 294 2.87 -25.29 1.62
C SER A 294 3.12 -23.93 2.28
N PHE A 295 3.73 -23.00 1.54
CA PHE A 295 3.87 -21.64 2.02
C PHE A 295 2.51 -20.95 2.19
N ALA A 296 1.55 -21.21 1.31
CA ALA A 296 0.20 -20.69 1.44
C ALA A 296 -0.49 -21.16 2.73
N ALA A 297 -0.35 -22.43 3.11
CA ALA A 297 -0.88 -22.94 4.37
C ALA A 297 -0.22 -22.28 5.60
N TYR A 298 1.11 -22.11 5.56
CA TYR A 298 1.83 -21.37 6.58
C TYR A 298 1.30 -19.93 6.71
N ARG A 299 1.10 -19.24 5.58
CA ARG A 299 0.67 -17.85 5.59
C ARG A 299 -0.76 -17.65 6.05
N LEU A 300 -1.69 -18.47 5.58
CA LEU A 300 -3.11 -18.25 5.77
C LEU A 300 -3.62 -18.66 7.16
N GLU A 301 -2.90 -19.53 7.89
CA GLU A 301 -3.28 -19.88 9.27
C GLU A 301 -3.48 -18.65 10.16
N ASP A 302 -2.64 -17.63 9.98
CA ASP A 302 -2.65 -16.37 10.71
C ASP A 302 -3.32 -15.22 9.94
N SER A 303 -4.43 -15.54 9.28
CA SER A 303 -5.29 -14.59 8.57
C SER A 303 -6.77 -14.84 8.92
N MET A 304 -7.70 -13.99 8.47
CA MET A 304 -9.14 -14.26 8.57
C MET A 304 -9.59 -15.44 7.68
N ALA A 305 -9.01 -15.60 6.48
CA ALA A 305 -9.38 -16.67 5.55
C ALA A 305 -8.95 -18.08 5.99
N LYS A 306 -7.92 -18.20 6.82
CA LYS A 306 -7.39 -19.44 7.44
C LYS A 306 -6.76 -20.46 6.48
N THR A 307 -7.32 -20.70 5.29
CA THR A 307 -6.85 -21.79 4.41
C THR A 307 -6.76 -21.40 2.93
N PRO A 308 -5.83 -22.02 2.15
CA PRO A 308 -5.75 -21.83 0.70
C PRO A 308 -7.05 -22.14 -0.04
N GLU A 309 -7.82 -23.12 0.44
CA GLU A 309 -9.08 -23.54 -0.17
C GLU A 309 -10.18 -22.48 -0.01
N ALA A 310 -10.25 -21.81 1.15
CA ALA A 310 -11.19 -20.71 1.38
C ALA A 310 -10.88 -19.52 0.45
N VAL A 311 -9.59 -19.18 0.32
CA VAL A 311 -9.12 -18.13 -0.59
C VAL A 311 -9.46 -18.48 -2.05
N ARG A 312 -9.12 -19.70 -2.49
CA ARG A 312 -9.46 -20.18 -3.84
C ARG A 312 -10.95 -20.11 -4.12
N GLY A 313 -11.78 -20.58 -3.18
CA GLY A 313 -13.23 -20.57 -3.29
C GLY A 313 -13.79 -19.16 -3.50
N LEU A 314 -13.28 -18.16 -2.76
CA LEU A 314 -13.65 -16.75 -2.96
C LEU A 314 -13.24 -16.26 -4.35
N LEU A 315 -11.97 -16.44 -4.73
CA LEU A 315 -11.44 -15.94 -5.99
C LEU A 315 -12.16 -16.55 -7.20
N GLU A 316 -12.43 -17.86 -7.19
CA GLU A 316 -13.14 -18.54 -8.27
C GLU A 316 -14.62 -18.14 -8.37
N ARG A 317 -15.26 -17.83 -7.24
CA ARG A 317 -16.64 -17.32 -7.20
C ARG A 317 -16.75 -15.98 -7.93
N VAL A 318 -15.76 -15.10 -7.76
CA VAL A 318 -15.69 -13.79 -8.41
C VAL A 318 -15.21 -13.90 -9.87
N TRP A 319 -14.24 -14.78 -10.14
CA TRP A 319 -13.64 -14.97 -11.47
C TRP A 319 -14.67 -15.30 -12.55
N LYS A 320 -15.55 -16.27 -12.28
CA LYS A 320 -16.50 -16.80 -13.29
C LYS A 320 -17.40 -15.71 -13.91
N PRO A 321 -18.17 -14.92 -13.13
CA PRO A 321 -19.00 -13.85 -13.69
C PRO A 321 -18.16 -12.70 -14.26
N ALA A 322 -17.05 -12.34 -13.62
CA ALA A 322 -16.16 -11.28 -14.11
C ALA A 322 -15.59 -11.58 -15.50
N ARG A 323 -15.12 -12.82 -15.71
CA ARG A 323 -14.61 -13.29 -16.99
C ARG A 323 -15.68 -13.27 -18.07
N ALA A 324 -16.90 -13.75 -17.76
CA ALA A 324 -18.01 -13.71 -18.70
C ALA A 324 -18.32 -12.26 -19.13
N ARG A 325 -18.31 -11.32 -18.18
CA ARG A 325 -18.51 -9.90 -18.46
C ARG A 325 -17.38 -9.31 -19.30
N ALA A 326 -16.12 -9.61 -18.97
CA ALA A 326 -14.97 -9.17 -19.74
C ALA A 326 -15.00 -9.67 -21.19
N ILE A 327 -15.41 -10.92 -21.43
CA ILE A 327 -15.56 -11.46 -22.79
C ILE A 327 -16.62 -10.70 -23.58
N ALA A 328 -17.77 -10.39 -22.96
CA ALA A 328 -18.81 -9.58 -23.61
C ALA A 328 -18.33 -8.14 -23.91
N ASP A 329 -17.58 -7.55 -22.97
CA ASP A 329 -16.99 -6.22 -23.18
C ASP A 329 -15.97 -6.27 -24.34
N ARG A 330 -15.06 -7.26 -24.38
CA ARG A 330 -14.11 -7.48 -25.49
C ARG A 330 -14.81 -7.49 -26.85
N ASP A 331 -15.92 -8.24 -26.97
CA ASP A 331 -16.66 -8.33 -28.23
C ASP A 331 -17.26 -7.00 -28.66
N ALA A 332 -17.78 -6.23 -27.71
CA ALA A 332 -18.25 -4.87 -27.98
C ALA A 332 -17.11 -3.94 -28.42
N LEU A 333 -15.92 -4.05 -27.82
CA LEU A 333 -14.73 -3.27 -28.21
C LEU A 333 -14.24 -3.65 -29.61
N GLN A 334 -14.22 -4.95 -29.95
CA GLN A 334 -13.86 -5.40 -31.29
C GLN A 334 -14.88 -4.96 -32.35
N GLY A 335 -16.17 -4.96 -32.01
CA GLY A 335 -17.23 -4.39 -32.84
C GLY A 335 -16.99 -2.91 -33.12
N LEU A 336 -16.65 -2.14 -32.08
CA LEU A 336 -16.32 -0.72 -32.20
C LEU A 336 -15.11 -0.45 -33.11
N ILE A 337 -14.05 -1.27 -33.02
CA ILE A 337 -12.91 -1.20 -33.95
C ILE A 337 -13.38 -1.37 -35.40
N THR A 338 -14.26 -2.34 -35.64
CA THR A 338 -14.74 -2.68 -36.99
C THR A 338 -15.62 -1.57 -37.56
N GLU A 339 -16.52 -1.02 -36.74
CA GLU A 339 -17.40 0.10 -37.11
C GLU A 339 -16.62 1.36 -37.51
N GLU A 340 -15.49 1.63 -36.86
CA GLU A 340 -14.60 2.76 -37.19
C GLU A 340 -13.72 2.49 -38.41
N GLY A 341 -13.87 1.34 -39.08
CA GLY A 341 -13.07 0.94 -40.24
C GLY A 341 -11.69 0.37 -39.88
N GLY A 342 -11.44 0.08 -38.60
CA GLY A 342 -10.22 -0.58 -38.15
C GLY A 342 -10.13 -2.02 -38.68
N ASN A 343 -8.95 -2.41 -39.16
CA ASN A 343 -8.69 -3.72 -39.77
C ASN A 343 -7.79 -4.61 -38.90
N PHE A 344 -7.77 -4.40 -37.59
CA PHE A 344 -6.93 -5.12 -36.64
C PHE A 344 -7.75 -5.79 -35.54
N LYS A 345 -7.16 -6.81 -34.91
CA LYS A 345 -7.72 -7.44 -33.71
C LYS A 345 -7.40 -6.60 -32.48
N LEU A 346 -8.37 -6.46 -31.58
CA LEU A 346 -8.19 -5.85 -30.27
C LEU A 346 -7.00 -6.51 -29.57
N ALA A 347 -6.06 -5.69 -29.09
CA ALA A 347 -4.94 -6.12 -28.26
C ALA A 347 -5.01 -5.45 -26.89
N ALA A 348 -4.17 -5.88 -25.95
CA ALA A 348 -4.21 -5.36 -24.58
C ALA A 348 -3.92 -3.84 -24.48
N TRP A 349 -3.08 -3.30 -25.38
CA TRP A 349 -2.81 -1.86 -25.49
C TRP A 349 -3.93 -1.06 -26.18
N ASP A 350 -4.95 -1.73 -26.71
CA ASP A 350 -6.12 -1.10 -27.31
C ASP A 350 -7.32 -1.05 -26.34
N TRP A 351 -7.34 -1.91 -25.31
CA TRP A 351 -8.50 -2.06 -24.42
C TRP A 351 -8.96 -0.73 -23.80
N ARG A 352 -8.06 -0.02 -23.10
CA ARG A 352 -8.40 1.21 -22.39
C ARG A 352 -8.94 2.29 -23.34
N HIS A 353 -8.32 2.44 -24.51
CA HIS A 353 -8.75 3.39 -25.53
C HIS A 353 -10.17 3.12 -26.03
N TYR A 354 -10.46 1.88 -26.44
CA TYR A 354 -11.78 1.53 -26.94
C TYR A 354 -12.83 1.43 -25.84
N ALA A 355 -12.43 1.03 -24.63
CA ALA A 355 -13.32 1.03 -23.46
C ALA A 355 -13.80 2.44 -23.15
N GLU A 356 -12.92 3.44 -23.24
CA GLU A 356 -13.32 4.84 -23.07
C GLU A 356 -14.35 5.27 -24.12
N LYS A 357 -14.08 5.00 -25.40
CA LYS A 357 -15.04 5.31 -26.47
C LYS A 357 -16.39 4.62 -26.28
N LEU A 358 -16.39 3.35 -25.89
CA LEU A 358 -17.61 2.60 -25.62
C LEU A 358 -18.37 3.17 -24.42
N ARG A 359 -17.66 3.61 -23.38
CA ARG A 359 -18.24 4.28 -22.22
C ARG A 359 -18.90 5.60 -22.59
N GLN A 360 -18.23 6.42 -23.40
CA GLN A 360 -18.79 7.66 -23.91
C GLN A 360 -20.08 7.40 -24.71
N ARG A 361 -20.11 6.37 -25.57
CA ARG A 361 -21.33 5.99 -26.32
C ARG A 361 -22.47 5.51 -25.42
N ARG A 362 -22.18 4.67 -24.41
CA ARG A 362 -23.21 4.01 -23.58
C ARG A 362 -23.71 4.87 -22.40
N ALA A 363 -22.80 5.60 -21.76
CA ALA A 363 -23.09 6.34 -20.53
C ALA A 363 -23.09 7.86 -20.74
N ASN A 364 -22.75 8.34 -21.94
CA ASN A 364 -22.53 9.76 -22.24
C ASN A 364 -21.56 10.40 -21.22
N CYS A 365 -20.60 9.63 -20.69
CA CYS A 365 -19.69 10.05 -19.63
C CYS A 365 -18.25 9.95 -20.11
N ASP A 366 -17.47 10.98 -19.81
CA ASP A 366 -16.04 11.09 -20.09
C ASP A 366 -15.31 11.49 -18.80
N ASP A 367 -14.33 10.71 -18.33
CA ASP A 367 -13.55 11.10 -17.15
C ASP A 367 -12.69 12.32 -17.45
N ALA A 368 -12.34 12.58 -18.71
CA ALA A 368 -11.68 13.83 -19.06
C ALA A 368 -12.57 15.03 -18.73
N ALA A 369 -13.90 14.87 -18.70
CA ALA A 369 -14.82 15.91 -18.27
C ALA A 369 -14.86 16.09 -16.74
N ILE A 370 -14.58 15.06 -15.94
CA ILE A 370 -14.56 15.18 -14.46
C ILE A 370 -13.20 15.61 -13.92
N LYS A 371 -12.10 15.23 -14.57
CA LYS A 371 -10.72 15.52 -14.13
C LYS A 371 -10.47 17.02 -13.80
N PRO A 372 -10.97 18.01 -14.57
CA PRO A 372 -10.84 19.43 -14.22
C PRO A 372 -11.45 19.84 -12.87
N TYR A 373 -12.31 19.00 -12.29
CA TYR A 373 -12.96 19.24 -10.99
C TYR A 373 -12.22 18.56 -9.82
N LEU A 374 -11.28 17.66 -10.11
CA LEU A 374 -10.56 16.83 -9.13
C LEU A 374 -9.15 17.39 -8.87
N ALA A 375 -9.05 18.67 -8.51
CA ALA A 375 -7.78 19.24 -8.06
C ALA A 375 -7.33 18.58 -6.75
N LEU A 376 -6.04 18.23 -6.64
CA LEU A 376 -5.46 17.52 -5.49
C LEU A 376 -5.81 18.18 -4.15
N ASP A 377 -5.63 19.50 -4.03
CA ASP A 377 -5.92 20.24 -2.79
C ASP A 377 -7.38 20.09 -2.36
N ASN A 378 -8.31 20.19 -3.31
CA ASN A 378 -9.74 20.02 -3.01
C ASN A 378 -10.07 18.59 -2.58
N MET A 379 -9.35 17.59 -3.11
CA MET A 379 -9.58 16.18 -2.75
C MET A 379 -8.94 15.82 -1.40
N ILE A 380 -7.83 16.46 -1.03
CA ILE A 380 -7.29 16.42 0.34
C ILE A 380 -8.33 17.02 1.31
N ASP A 381 -8.86 18.21 1.00
CA ASP A 381 -9.88 18.86 1.82
C ASP A 381 -11.15 17.99 1.94
N ALA A 382 -11.55 17.32 0.85
CA ALA A 382 -12.66 16.38 0.86
C ALA A 382 -12.42 15.20 1.82
N ALA A 383 -11.23 14.60 1.75
CA ALA A 383 -10.85 13.51 2.64
C ALA A 383 -10.83 13.98 4.11
N PHE A 384 -10.34 15.19 4.39
CA PHE A 384 -10.32 15.76 5.74
C PHE A 384 -11.73 16.10 6.27
N ASP A 385 -12.62 16.63 5.43
CA ASP A 385 -14.00 16.93 5.81
C ASP A 385 -14.78 15.67 6.18
N VAL A 386 -14.59 14.58 5.42
CA VAL A 386 -15.19 13.28 5.74
C VAL A 386 -14.70 12.79 7.11
N ALA A 387 -13.39 12.85 7.38
CA ALA A 387 -12.83 12.45 8.68
C ALA A 387 -13.33 13.33 9.82
N THR A 388 -13.47 14.63 9.57
CA THR A 388 -14.04 15.59 10.53
C THR A 388 -15.48 15.23 10.88
N ARG A 389 -16.30 14.89 9.89
CA ARG A 389 -17.72 14.57 10.08
C ARG A 389 -17.92 13.21 10.74
N LEU A 390 -17.09 12.22 10.42
CA LEU A 390 -17.17 10.88 11.01
C LEU A 390 -16.57 10.83 12.42
N PHE A 391 -15.43 11.47 12.65
CA PHE A 391 -14.60 11.24 13.84
C PHE A 391 -14.30 12.52 14.64
N GLY A 392 -14.72 13.68 14.17
CA GLY A 392 -14.51 14.96 14.85
C GLY A 392 -13.05 15.46 14.85
N VAL A 393 -12.16 14.84 14.07
CA VAL A 393 -10.77 15.28 13.95
C VAL A 393 -10.65 16.52 13.06
N THR A 394 -9.64 17.35 13.30
CA THR A 394 -9.36 18.55 12.50
C THR A 394 -7.90 18.60 12.07
N PHE A 395 -7.63 19.26 10.94
CA PHE A 395 -6.32 19.27 10.29
C PHE A 395 -5.81 20.71 10.14
N SER A 396 -4.56 20.96 10.50
CA SER A 396 -3.91 22.26 10.35
C SER A 396 -2.54 22.08 9.71
N GLU A 397 -2.34 22.65 8.52
CA GLU A 397 -1.08 22.52 7.80
C GLU A 397 0.07 23.19 8.57
N ARG A 398 1.23 22.51 8.63
CA ARG A 398 2.41 22.93 9.36
C ARG A 398 3.61 22.97 8.43
N LYS A 399 4.24 24.15 8.32
CA LYS A 399 5.41 24.39 7.46
C LYS A 399 6.74 24.39 8.23
N ASP A 400 6.66 24.27 9.55
CA ASP A 400 7.80 24.23 10.47
C ASP A 400 8.28 22.81 10.78
N ILE A 401 7.55 21.78 10.31
CA ILE A 401 7.94 20.38 10.46
C ILE A 401 8.98 20.00 9.39
N PRO A 402 10.11 19.38 9.75
CA PRO A 402 11.07 18.88 8.79
C PRO A 402 10.48 17.82 7.85
N VAL A 403 10.89 17.85 6.58
CA VAL A 403 10.46 16.91 5.54
C VAL A 403 11.64 16.39 4.73
N TRP A 404 11.52 15.20 4.13
CA TRP A 404 12.56 14.61 3.28
C TRP A 404 12.57 15.15 1.85
N HIS A 405 11.46 15.74 1.40
CA HIS A 405 11.31 16.29 0.06
C HIS A 405 10.43 17.55 0.11
N PRO A 406 10.73 18.61 -0.67
CA PRO A 406 10.01 19.89 -0.60
C PRO A 406 8.52 19.81 -0.97
N ASP A 407 8.10 18.79 -1.72
CA ASP A 407 6.68 18.58 -2.05
C ASP A 407 5.87 17.89 -0.93
N VAL A 408 6.53 17.42 0.14
CA VAL A 408 5.84 16.79 1.26
C VAL A 408 5.12 17.86 2.07
N ARG A 409 3.84 17.63 2.33
CA ARG A 409 3.01 18.49 3.16
C ARG A 409 2.73 17.81 4.49
N VAL A 410 2.65 18.59 5.57
CA VAL A 410 2.45 18.07 6.93
C VAL A 410 1.26 18.76 7.57
N TRP A 411 0.40 17.99 8.22
CA TRP A 411 -0.72 18.48 9.00
C TRP A 411 -0.64 18.02 10.45
N GLU A 412 -0.87 18.94 11.37
CA GLU A 412 -1.22 18.60 12.74
C GLU A 412 -2.68 18.17 12.79
N VAL A 413 -2.93 16.99 13.35
CA VAL A 413 -4.27 16.45 13.54
C VAL A 413 -4.67 16.60 14.99
N LYS A 414 -5.85 17.17 15.23
CA LYS A 414 -6.41 17.35 16.59
C LYS A 414 -7.70 16.59 16.75
N ASP A 415 -7.95 16.09 17.97
CA ASP A 415 -9.21 15.45 18.33
C ASP A 415 -10.35 16.50 18.45
N ALA A 416 -11.58 16.03 18.67
CA ALA A 416 -12.76 16.88 18.84
C ALA A 416 -12.68 17.83 20.06
N LYS A 417 -11.74 17.62 20.98
CA LYS A 417 -11.50 18.49 22.14
C LYS A 417 -10.36 19.50 21.87
N GLY A 418 -9.73 19.44 20.71
CA GLY A 418 -8.60 20.29 20.32
C GLY A 418 -7.24 19.80 20.79
N ASN A 419 -7.13 18.57 21.33
CA ASN A 419 -5.85 18.00 21.74
C ASN A 419 -5.09 17.46 20.53
N HIS A 420 -3.76 17.55 20.55
CA HIS A 420 -2.91 16.92 19.55
C HIS A 420 -3.17 15.41 19.51
N LYS A 421 -3.47 14.88 18.31
CA LYS A 421 -3.77 13.46 18.08
C LYS A 421 -2.70 12.79 17.22
N ALA A 422 -2.20 13.44 16.17
CA ALA A 422 -1.17 12.90 15.28
C ALA A 422 -0.47 14.01 14.46
N LEU A 423 0.63 13.65 13.80
CA LEU A 423 1.07 14.34 12.59
C LEU A 423 0.80 13.46 11.36
N PHE A 424 0.33 14.07 10.28
CA PHE A 424 0.08 13.44 8.99
C PHE A 424 0.98 14.04 7.91
N TYR A 425 1.75 13.22 7.20
CA TYR A 425 2.58 13.61 6.07
C TYR A 425 1.95 13.09 4.78
N GLY A 426 1.80 13.97 3.79
CA GLY A 426 1.33 13.62 2.44
C GLY A 426 2.42 13.85 1.40
N ASP A 427 2.83 12.79 0.70
CA ASP A 427 3.84 12.82 -0.36
C ASP A 427 3.26 12.27 -1.68
N TYR A 428 2.65 13.14 -2.47
CA TYR A 428 1.69 12.72 -3.49
C TYR A 428 2.26 12.43 -4.88
N PHE A 429 3.42 12.98 -5.24
CA PHE A 429 3.87 13.02 -6.64
C PHE A 429 4.87 11.92 -6.99
N ALA A 430 4.72 11.35 -8.19
CA ALA A 430 5.72 10.44 -8.76
C ALA A 430 7.04 11.16 -9.01
N ARG A 431 8.16 10.49 -8.78
CA ARG A 431 9.51 11.00 -9.09
C ARG A 431 10.51 9.85 -9.21
N PRO A 432 11.67 10.04 -9.87
CA PRO A 432 12.63 8.95 -10.12
C PRO A 432 13.16 8.26 -8.86
N SER A 433 13.23 8.97 -7.74
CA SER A 433 13.74 8.46 -6.46
C SER A 433 12.71 7.64 -5.66
N LYS A 434 11.45 7.59 -6.10
CA LYS A 434 10.32 7.02 -5.34
C LYS A 434 9.89 5.71 -5.99
N ARG A 435 9.64 4.67 -5.19
CA ARG A 435 9.08 3.41 -5.71
C ARG A 435 7.63 3.60 -6.20
N SER A 436 7.25 2.80 -7.19
CA SER A 436 5.89 2.78 -7.74
C SER A 436 4.82 2.35 -6.73
N GLY A 437 3.58 2.75 -6.99
CA GLY A 437 2.39 2.39 -6.19
C GLY A 437 1.90 3.52 -5.26
N ALA A 438 1.14 3.16 -4.24
CA ALA A 438 0.78 4.03 -3.14
C ALA A 438 0.82 3.19 -1.85
N TRP A 439 1.09 3.83 -0.72
CA TRP A 439 1.14 3.16 0.58
C TRP A 439 1.03 4.13 1.75
N MET A 440 0.68 3.56 2.89
CA MET A 440 0.76 4.19 4.20
C MET A 440 1.88 3.55 5.03
N THR A 441 2.56 4.36 5.84
CA THR A 441 3.52 3.90 6.85
C THR A 441 3.55 4.86 8.05
N SER A 442 4.33 4.53 9.08
CA SER A 442 4.52 5.35 10.28
C SER A 442 6.01 5.59 10.54
N LEU A 443 6.37 6.82 10.92
CA LEU A 443 7.68 7.13 11.53
C LEU A 443 7.70 6.81 13.04
N ARG A 444 6.51 6.80 13.65
CA ARG A 444 6.25 6.49 15.05
C ARG A 444 4.81 6.04 15.18
N ASP A 445 4.59 4.91 15.85
CA ASP A 445 3.26 4.40 16.12
C ASP A 445 2.65 4.97 17.41
N GLN A 446 1.32 4.88 17.53
CA GLN A 446 0.60 5.29 18.72
C GLN A 446 0.81 4.25 19.84
N GLN A 447 0.93 4.71 21.09
CA GLN A 447 0.87 3.80 22.25
C GLN A 447 0.55 4.57 23.53
N LYS A 448 0.27 3.84 24.62
CA LYS A 448 0.13 4.39 25.98
C LYS A 448 1.11 3.79 27.00
N LEU A 449 1.86 2.75 26.62
CA LEU A 449 2.75 2.03 27.52
C LEU A 449 3.84 2.93 28.12
N ASP A 450 4.29 3.94 27.38
CA ASP A 450 5.27 4.94 27.80
C ASP A 450 4.67 6.35 27.90
N GLY A 451 3.38 6.43 28.23
CA GLY A 451 2.59 7.67 28.17
C GLY A 451 1.87 7.82 26.82
N ASP A 452 1.09 8.89 26.68
CA ASP A 452 0.28 9.13 25.49
C ASP A 452 1.17 9.57 24.30
N VAL A 453 1.71 8.59 23.56
CA VAL A 453 2.55 8.82 22.38
C VAL A 453 1.66 8.98 21.15
N ALA A 454 1.74 10.14 20.48
CA ALA A 454 1.03 10.41 19.25
C ALA A 454 1.79 9.85 18.01
N PRO A 455 1.07 9.24 17.04
CA PRO A 455 1.68 8.68 15.85
C PRO A 455 2.12 9.76 14.85
N LEU A 456 3.10 9.41 14.04
CA LEU A 456 3.60 10.18 12.90
C LEU A 456 3.32 9.36 11.63
N VAL A 457 2.23 9.66 10.95
CA VAL A 457 1.68 8.85 9.84
C VAL A 457 2.02 9.45 8.49
N ILE A 458 2.38 8.63 7.52
CA ILE A 458 2.74 9.03 6.16
C ILE A 458 1.80 8.35 5.16
N ASN A 459 1.29 9.12 4.20
CA ASN A 459 0.80 8.58 2.93
C ASN A 459 1.73 8.99 1.79
N VAL A 460 2.10 8.01 0.97
CA VAL A 460 2.86 8.22 -0.26
C VAL A 460 2.02 7.78 -1.44
N CYS A 461 1.91 8.65 -2.44
CA CYS A 461 1.29 8.36 -3.74
C CYS A 461 2.27 8.67 -4.88
N ASN A 462 1.84 8.34 -6.11
CA ASN A 462 2.60 8.53 -7.34
C ASN A 462 1.78 9.27 -8.41
N PHE A 463 1.05 10.31 -8.03
CA PHE A 463 0.26 11.13 -8.94
C PHE A 463 1.18 11.92 -9.88
N SER A 464 0.69 12.19 -11.09
CA SER A 464 1.36 13.08 -12.03
C SER A 464 1.37 14.51 -11.48
N LYS A 465 2.55 15.12 -11.41
CA LYS A 465 2.71 16.51 -10.99
C LYS A 465 2.30 17.47 -12.10
N GLY A 466 1.54 18.51 -11.75
CA GLY A 466 1.27 19.63 -12.65
C GLY A 466 2.52 20.48 -12.94
N THR A 467 2.40 21.43 -13.88
CA THR A 467 3.46 22.44 -14.09
C THR A 467 3.40 23.51 -13.02
N ASP A 468 4.52 24.22 -12.79
CA ASP A 468 4.61 25.28 -11.78
C ASP A 468 3.47 26.30 -11.89
N GLY A 469 2.78 26.53 -10.78
CA GLY A 469 1.65 27.46 -10.68
C GLY A 469 0.30 26.92 -11.18
N GLN A 470 0.23 25.68 -11.68
CA GLN A 470 -1.03 25.00 -12.02
C GLN A 470 -1.38 23.94 -10.97
N PRO A 471 -2.68 23.74 -10.66
CA PRO A 471 -3.08 22.69 -9.74
C PRO A 471 -2.81 21.32 -10.36
N SER A 472 -2.42 20.35 -9.51
CA SER A 472 -2.31 18.96 -9.94
C SER A 472 -3.70 18.34 -10.01
N LEU A 473 -4.08 17.86 -11.19
CA LEU A 473 -5.41 17.30 -11.45
C LEU A 473 -5.36 15.77 -11.38
N LEU A 474 -6.20 15.19 -10.52
CA LEU A 474 -6.28 13.76 -10.30
C LEU A 474 -7.22 13.10 -11.31
N SER A 475 -6.86 11.90 -11.77
CA SER A 475 -7.87 11.02 -12.35
C SER A 475 -8.85 10.56 -11.26
N PRO A 476 -10.04 10.04 -11.61
CA PRO A 476 -10.92 9.41 -10.62
C PRO A 476 -10.24 8.28 -9.83
N ASP A 477 -9.36 7.51 -10.47
CA ASP A 477 -8.62 6.43 -9.80
C ASP A 477 -7.53 6.98 -8.85
N ASP A 478 -6.84 8.07 -9.20
CA ASP A 478 -5.90 8.75 -8.30
C ASP A 478 -6.64 9.36 -7.10
N ALA A 479 -7.81 9.98 -7.33
CA ALA A 479 -8.65 10.51 -6.25
C ALA A 479 -9.16 9.41 -5.30
N ARG A 480 -9.53 8.23 -5.84
CA ARG A 480 -9.84 7.05 -5.04
C ARG A 480 -8.64 6.56 -4.25
N THR A 481 -7.46 6.53 -4.88
CA THR A 481 -6.19 6.14 -4.22
C THR A 481 -5.85 7.07 -3.06
N LEU A 482 -6.09 8.37 -3.20
CA LEU A 482 -5.93 9.33 -2.10
C LEU A 482 -6.80 8.95 -0.89
N PHE A 483 -8.08 8.63 -1.12
CA PHE A 483 -8.98 8.20 -0.05
C PHE A 483 -8.59 6.85 0.54
N HIS A 484 -8.14 5.91 -0.29
CA HIS A 484 -7.63 4.61 0.15
C HIS A 484 -6.48 4.77 1.15
N GLU A 485 -5.42 5.48 0.75
CA GLU A 485 -4.26 5.68 1.61
C GLU A 485 -4.62 6.49 2.85
N PHE A 486 -5.53 7.45 2.73
CA PHE A 486 -6.00 8.22 3.87
C PHE A 486 -6.84 7.39 4.84
N GLY A 487 -7.55 6.36 4.38
CA GLY A 487 -8.21 5.38 5.26
C GLY A 487 -7.21 4.57 6.08
N HIS A 488 -6.10 4.10 5.48
CA HIS A 488 -4.97 3.56 6.25
C HIS A 488 -4.36 4.61 7.19
N GLY A 489 -4.25 5.86 6.72
CA GLY A 489 -3.74 6.97 7.49
C GLY A 489 -4.56 7.21 8.76
N LEU A 490 -5.89 7.21 8.64
CA LEU A 490 -6.83 7.30 9.74
C LEU A 490 -6.73 6.09 10.67
N HIS A 491 -6.53 4.88 10.14
CA HIS A 491 -6.35 3.68 10.98
C HIS A 491 -5.11 3.82 11.89
N GLY A 492 -4.02 4.39 11.37
CA GLY A 492 -2.84 4.75 12.17
C GLY A 492 -3.12 5.91 13.15
N MET A 493 -3.67 7.01 12.66
CA MET A 493 -3.85 8.25 13.44
C MET A 493 -4.87 8.11 14.58
N LEU A 494 -5.94 7.33 14.38
CA LEU A 494 -7.03 7.18 15.34
C LEU A 494 -6.77 6.09 16.39
N SER A 495 -5.73 5.27 16.21
CA SER A 495 -5.36 4.22 17.14
C SER A 495 -5.30 4.72 18.59
N ASN A 496 -5.71 3.84 19.52
CA ASN A 496 -5.87 4.17 20.93
C ASN A 496 -5.53 2.99 21.85
N VAL A 497 -4.45 2.29 21.54
CA VAL A 497 -4.00 1.07 22.23
C VAL A 497 -2.95 1.37 23.31
N MET A 498 -2.76 0.41 24.23
CA MET A 498 -1.71 0.43 25.23
C MET A 498 -0.35 0.08 24.61
N TYR A 499 -0.31 -1.00 23.83
CA TYR A 499 0.94 -1.62 23.37
C TYR A 499 1.26 -1.31 21.90
N PRO A 500 2.49 -0.87 21.58
CA PRO A 500 2.86 -0.43 20.23
C PRO A 500 2.75 -1.54 19.18
N SER A 501 3.02 -2.80 19.51
CA SER A 501 2.90 -3.91 18.52
C SER A 501 1.46 -4.24 18.12
N LEU A 502 0.47 -3.60 18.75
CA LEU A 502 -0.95 -3.70 18.41
C LEU A 502 -1.49 -2.38 17.83
N SER A 503 -0.64 -1.37 17.60
CA SER A 503 -1.06 -0.05 17.16
C SER A 503 -1.43 -0.01 15.69
N GLY A 504 -2.43 0.82 15.37
CA GLY A 504 -2.84 1.21 14.03
C GLY A 504 -3.08 0.01 13.12
N THR A 505 -2.33 -0.05 12.03
CA THR A 505 -2.44 -1.07 10.97
C THR A 505 -1.81 -2.43 11.36
N SER A 506 -1.47 -2.66 12.62
CA SER A 506 -0.96 -3.94 13.14
C SER A 506 -2.08 -4.99 13.32
N VAL A 507 -2.74 -5.32 12.21
CA VAL A 507 -3.87 -6.26 12.10
C VAL A 507 -3.54 -7.36 11.09
N PHE A 508 -4.46 -8.30 10.85
CA PHE A 508 -4.26 -9.30 9.80
C PHE A 508 -4.23 -8.64 8.41
N THR A 509 -3.39 -9.18 7.51
CA THR A 509 -3.25 -8.66 6.14
C THR A 509 -4.57 -8.67 5.38
N ASP A 510 -5.46 -9.63 5.61
CA ASP A 510 -6.80 -9.69 5.00
C ASP A 510 -7.87 -8.87 5.72
N PHE A 511 -7.47 -8.09 6.73
CA PHE A 511 -8.31 -7.08 7.39
C PHE A 511 -7.77 -5.65 7.20
N VAL A 512 -6.47 -5.47 7.02
CA VAL A 512 -5.84 -4.14 6.95
C VAL A 512 -6.43 -3.28 5.82
N GLU A 513 -6.90 -3.90 4.74
CA GLU A 513 -7.52 -3.20 3.60
C GLU A 513 -8.98 -2.80 3.82
N LEU A 514 -9.64 -3.25 4.91
CA LEU A 514 -11.01 -2.85 5.19
C LEU A 514 -11.11 -1.34 5.45
N PRO A 515 -10.36 -0.73 6.39
CA PRO A 515 -10.46 0.71 6.65
C PRO A 515 -10.14 1.57 5.42
N SER A 516 -9.13 1.20 4.65
CA SER A 516 -8.73 1.92 3.43
C SER A 516 -9.82 1.89 2.36
N GLN A 517 -10.28 0.69 1.97
CA GLN A 517 -11.29 0.53 0.93
C GLN A 517 -12.66 1.06 1.35
N LEU A 518 -13.03 0.89 2.63
CA LEU A 518 -14.25 1.47 3.19
C LEU A 518 -14.22 2.98 2.96
N TYR A 519 -13.11 3.66 3.29
CA TYR A 519 -13.00 5.12 3.16
C TYR A 519 -13.17 5.63 1.72
N GLU A 520 -12.85 4.82 0.71
CA GLU A 520 -13.07 5.15 -0.71
C GLU A 520 -14.54 5.42 -1.02
N HIS A 521 -15.48 4.80 -0.30
CA HIS A 521 -16.90 4.97 -0.58
C HIS A 521 -17.40 6.40 -0.43
N TRP A 522 -16.80 7.21 0.45
CA TRP A 522 -17.20 8.61 0.66
C TRP A 522 -16.75 9.52 -0.48
N GLN A 523 -15.65 9.20 -1.16
CA GLN A 523 -15.13 9.98 -2.28
C GLN A 523 -16.18 10.17 -3.38
N GLU A 524 -17.02 9.16 -3.61
CA GLU A 524 -18.01 9.14 -4.70
C GLU A 524 -19.41 9.58 -4.26
N ARG A 525 -19.59 9.99 -2.99
CA ARG A 525 -20.89 10.42 -2.49
C ARG A 525 -21.23 11.82 -3.01
N PRO A 526 -22.46 12.05 -3.51
CA PRO A 526 -22.87 13.36 -4.00
C PRO A 526 -22.60 14.50 -3.03
N GLU A 527 -22.82 14.27 -1.74
CA GLU A 527 -22.62 15.24 -0.65
C GLU A 527 -21.16 15.70 -0.54
N VAL A 528 -20.22 14.83 -0.88
CA VAL A 528 -18.78 15.11 -0.85
C VAL A 528 -18.37 15.76 -2.17
N LEU A 529 -18.67 15.13 -3.31
CA LEU A 529 -18.29 15.65 -4.63
C LEU A 529 -18.93 17.01 -4.94
N GLN A 530 -20.20 17.23 -4.60
CA GLN A 530 -20.84 18.53 -4.82
C GLN A 530 -20.23 19.65 -3.98
N LYS A 531 -19.55 19.34 -2.87
CA LYS A 531 -18.87 20.33 -2.03
C LYS A 531 -17.45 20.61 -2.53
N PHE A 532 -16.70 19.59 -2.87
CA PHE A 532 -15.25 19.70 -3.12
C PHE A 532 -14.84 19.58 -4.59
N ALA A 533 -15.59 18.89 -5.43
CA ALA A 533 -15.30 18.84 -6.86
C ALA A 533 -15.66 20.20 -7.50
N ARG A 534 -14.64 21.02 -7.73
CA ARG A 534 -14.72 22.41 -8.20
C ARG A 534 -13.80 22.57 -9.39
N HIS A 535 -14.31 23.14 -10.48
CA HIS A 535 -13.53 23.31 -11.70
C HIS A 535 -12.32 24.20 -11.41
N TYR A 536 -11.12 23.73 -11.74
CA TYR A 536 -9.87 24.35 -11.30
C TYR A 536 -9.67 25.79 -11.80
N GLN A 537 -10.28 26.17 -12.93
CA GLN A 537 -10.18 27.53 -13.48
C GLN A 537 -11.33 28.45 -13.05
N THR A 538 -12.54 27.92 -12.92
CA THR A 538 -13.76 28.74 -12.77
C THR A 538 -14.30 28.71 -11.34
N GLY A 539 -13.88 27.73 -10.53
CA GLY A 539 -14.42 27.50 -9.20
C GLY A 539 -15.86 26.97 -9.19
N GLU A 540 -16.45 26.70 -10.37
CA GLU A 540 -17.82 26.20 -10.46
C GLU A 540 -17.95 24.78 -9.92
N PRO A 541 -19.09 24.42 -9.28
CA PRO A 541 -19.34 23.08 -8.79
C PRO A 541 -19.46 22.07 -9.92
N LEU A 542 -19.13 20.81 -9.63
CA LEU A 542 -19.38 19.71 -10.54
C LEU A 542 -20.88 19.65 -10.92
N PRO A 543 -21.24 19.76 -12.22
CA PRO A 543 -22.63 19.73 -12.65
C PRO A 543 -23.34 18.44 -12.21
N ALA A 544 -24.56 18.56 -11.68
CA ALA A 544 -25.31 17.43 -11.16
C ALA A 544 -25.55 16.32 -12.19
N ASP A 545 -25.76 16.70 -13.46
CA ASP A 545 -25.91 15.76 -14.56
C ASP A 545 -24.60 15.00 -14.87
N LEU A 546 -23.45 15.68 -14.81
CA LEU A 546 -22.14 15.05 -14.99
C LEU A 546 -21.83 14.08 -13.84
N LEU A 547 -22.13 14.47 -12.60
CA LEU A 547 -22.00 13.60 -11.43
C LEU A 547 -22.87 12.34 -11.55
N LYS A 548 -24.14 12.50 -11.96
CA LYS A 548 -25.05 11.36 -12.17
C LYS A 548 -24.50 10.39 -13.23
N ARG A 549 -24.01 10.91 -14.35
CA ARG A 549 -23.39 10.12 -15.42
C ARG A 549 -22.11 9.42 -14.96
N PHE A 550 -21.27 10.12 -14.18
CA PHE A 550 -20.06 9.56 -13.58
C PHE A 550 -20.36 8.38 -12.66
N ILE A 551 -21.31 8.53 -11.73
CA ILE A 551 -21.72 7.46 -10.81
C ILE A 551 -22.32 6.28 -11.60
N ALA A 552 -23.19 6.55 -12.58
CA ALA A 552 -23.78 5.49 -13.41
C ALA A 552 -22.72 4.71 -14.21
N ALA A 553 -21.63 5.36 -14.61
CA ALA A 553 -20.53 4.74 -15.34
C ALA A 553 -19.61 3.86 -14.47
N ARG A 554 -19.74 3.85 -13.13
CA ARG A 554 -18.85 3.05 -12.25
C ARG A 554 -18.94 1.54 -12.43
N LYS A 555 -20.09 1.05 -12.91
CA LYS A 555 -20.29 -0.36 -13.27
C LYS A 555 -19.70 -0.70 -14.65
N PHE A 556 -19.28 0.29 -15.42
CA PHE A 556 -18.63 0.07 -16.71
C PHE A 556 -17.23 -0.53 -16.49
N ASN A 557 -16.83 -1.44 -17.38
CA ASN A 557 -15.50 -2.08 -17.38
C ASN A 557 -15.17 -2.89 -16.11
N GLN A 558 -16.14 -3.18 -15.24
CA GLN A 558 -15.93 -4.01 -14.04
C GLN A 558 -15.48 -5.43 -14.37
N GLY A 559 -15.87 -5.97 -15.54
CA GLY A 559 -15.34 -7.24 -16.04
C GLY A 559 -13.82 -7.18 -16.19
N PHE A 560 -13.29 -6.16 -16.87
CA PHE A 560 -11.85 -5.95 -17.04
C PHE A 560 -11.13 -5.77 -15.69
N ALA A 561 -11.57 -4.80 -14.89
CA ALA A 561 -10.91 -4.46 -13.62
C ALA A 561 -10.87 -5.65 -12.65
N THR A 562 -11.94 -6.45 -12.63
CA THR A 562 -12.00 -7.67 -11.83
C THR A 562 -11.09 -8.77 -12.38
N VAL A 563 -11.05 -8.97 -13.70
CA VAL A 563 -10.22 -10.01 -14.32
C VAL A 563 -8.72 -9.73 -14.14
N GLU A 564 -8.24 -8.50 -14.40
CA GLU A 564 -6.81 -8.19 -14.22
C GLU A 564 -6.35 -8.36 -12.76
N PHE A 565 -7.23 -8.05 -11.79
CA PHE A 565 -6.96 -8.20 -10.38
C PHE A 565 -7.00 -9.68 -9.93
N VAL A 566 -8.12 -10.37 -10.17
CA VAL A 566 -8.33 -11.74 -9.68
C VAL A 566 -7.34 -12.72 -10.32
N SER A 567 -6.97 -12.53 -11.58
CA SER A 567 -5.90 -13.33 -12.20
C SER A 567 -4.56 -13.18 -11.47
N SER A 568 -4.23 -11.97 -10.98
CA SER A 568 -3.00 -11.75 -10.20
C SER A 568 -3.08 -12.42 -8.82
N ALA A 569 -4.23 -12.36 -8.16
CA ALA A 569 -4.46 -13.03 -6.87
C ALA A 569 -4.44 -14.57 -6.99
N LEU A 570 -5.02 -15.12 -8.06
CA LEU A 570 -4.94 -16.55 -8.35
C LEU A 570 -3.49 -16.97 -8.62
N MET A 571 -2.75 -16.19 -9.42
CA MET A 571 -1.33 -16.45 -9.69
C MET A 571 -0.48 -16.47 -8.40
N ASP A 572 -0.70 -15.51 -7.49
CA ASP A 572 -0.06 -15.48 -6.17
C ASP A 572 -0.35 -16.77 -5.38
N LEU A 573 -1.62 -17.20 -5.33
CA LEU A 573 -2.00 -18.42 -4.63
C LEU A 573 -1.35 -19.66 -5.26
N GLU A 574 -1.29 -19.75 -6.59
CA GLU A 574 -0.67 -20.88 -7.29
C GLU A 574 0.83 -20.98 -7.03
N PHE A 575 1.55 -19.86 -7.10
CA PHE A 575 2.98 -19.81 -6.79
C PHE A 575 3.29 -20.37 -5.41
N HIS A 576 2.40 -20.16 -4.44
CA HIS A 576 2.62 -20.49 -3.03
C HIS A 576 1.93 -21.78 -2.56
N THR A 577 1.12 -22.40 -3.42
CA THR A 577 0.43 -23.67 -3.14
C THR A 577 1.08 -24.84 -3.89
N GLN A 578 1.49 -24.63 -5.14
CA GLN A 578 2.12 -25.68 -5.93
C GLN A 578 3.57 -25.95 -5.47
N PRO A 579 4.10 -27.17 -5.68
CA PRO A 579 5.48 -27.47 -5.32
C PRO A 579 6.46 -26.56 -6.06
N ALA A 580 7.39 -25.93 -5.35
CA ALA A 580 8.34 -25.00 -5.98
C ALA A 580 9.19 -25.67 -7.08
N ALA A 581 9.44 -26.97 -6.95
CA ALA A 581 10.17 -27.77 -7.93
C ALA A 581 9.43 -27.94 -9.28
N SER A 582 8.11 -27.77 -9.34
CA SER A 582 7.36 -27.81 -10.61
C SER A 582 7.43 -26.50 -11.40
N ILE A 583 7.99 -25.45 -10.80
CA ILE A 583 8.11 -24.12 -11.39
C ILE A 583 9.57 -23.92 -11.77
N THR A 584 9.91 -24.21 -13.03
CA THR A 584 11.29 -24.07 -13.54
C THR A 584 11.48 -22.86 -14.45
N ASP A 585 10.38 -22.32 -14.99
CA ASP A 585 10.35 -21.12 -15.83
C ASP A 585 9.11 -20.31 -15.45
N VAL A 586 9.33 -19.10 -14.95
CA VAL A 586 8.26 -18.20 -14.47
C VAL A 586 7.30 -17.83 -15.59
N ARG A 587 7.80 -17.60 -16.82
CA ARG A 587 6.98 -17.20 -17.97
C ARG A 587 6.14 -18.36 -18.47
N ALA A 588 6.72 -19.57 -18.51
CA ALA A 588 5.98 -20.77 -18.88
C ALA A 588 4.88 -21.10 -17.85
N PHE A 589 5.20 -20.97 -16.56
CA PHE A 589 4.24 -21.15 -15.47
C PHE A 589 3.11 -20.12 -15.54
N GLU A 590 3.45 -18.83 -15.68
CA GLU A 590 2.48 -17.74 -15.85
C GLU A 590 1.50 -18.07 -16.99
N LYS A 591 2.04 -18.42 -18.17
CA LYS A 591 1.21 -18.78 -19.32
C LYS A 591 0.31 -19.99 -19.02
N GLN A 592 0.86 -21.04 -18.41
CA GLN A 592 0.11 -22.25 -18.12
C GLN A 592 -1.06 -21.99 -17.16
N GLU A 593 -0.84 -21.24 -16.07
CA GLU A 593 -1.91 -20.93 -15.12
C GLU A 593 -2.98 -20.00 -15.73
N LEU A 594 -2.56 -19.03 -16.55
CA LEU A 594 -3.50 -18.16 -17.28
C LEU A 594 -4.35 -18.94 -18.30
N ASP A 595 -3.74 -19.91 -19.00
CA ASP A 595 -4.46 -20.80 -19.92
C ASP A 595 -5.51 -21.64 -19.17
N LYS A 596 -5.17 -22.20 -18.00
CA LYS A 596 -6.09 -23.01 -17.17
C LYS A 596 -7.36 -22.25 -16.77
N ILE A 597 -7.21 -20.98 -16.39
CA ILE A 597 -8.35 -20.13 -15.98
C ILE A 597 -9.07 -19.49 -17.18
N GLY A 598 -8.55 -19.71 -18.40
CA GLY A 598 -9.10 -19.19 -19.65
C GLY A 598 -8.97 -17.67 -19.78
N MET A 599 -7.86 -17.09 -19.32
CA MET A 599 -7.61 -15.65 -19.35
C MET A 599 -7.85 -15.06 -20.77
N PRO A 600 -8.64 -13.98 -20.92
CA PRO A 600 -8.74 -13.25 -22.18
C PRO A 600 -7.38 -12.68 -22.62
N ALA A 601 -6.99 -12.91 -23.88
CA ALA A 601 -5.68 -12.49 -24.39
C ALA A 601 -5.51 -10.96 -24.46
N GLU A 602 -6.62 -10.22 -24.48
CA GLU A 602 -6.68 -8.76 -24.53
C GLU A 602 -6.56 -8.12 -23.14
N ILE A 603 -6.40 -8.91 -22.07
CA ILE A 603 -6.25 -8.43 -20.70
C ILE A 603 -4.95 -8.99 -20.15
N ALA A 604 -4.10 -8.12 -19.58
CA ALA A 604 -2.92 -8.55 -18.82
C ALA A 604 -3.24 -8.65 -17.33
N LEU A 605 -2.40 -9.38 -16.59
CA LEU A 605 -2.40 -9.32 -15.13
C LEU A 605 -2.19 -7.88 -14.66
N ARG A 606 -2.88 -7.47 -13.60
CA ARG A 606 -2.66 -6.18 -12.94
C ARG A 606 -1.21 -6.03 -12.49
N HIS A 607 -0.61 -7.13 -12.03
CA HIS A 607 0.81 -7.29 -11.79
C HIS A 607 1.31 -8.61 -12.38
N ARG A 608 2.17 -8.53 -13.39
CA ARG A 608 2.91 -9.73 -13.88
C ARG A 608 3.95 -10.16 -12.83
N PRO A 609 4.31 -11.47 -12.75
CA PRO A 609 5.14 -12.00 -11.67
C PRO A 609 6.42 -11.19 -11.41
N GLN A 610 7.15 -10.86 -12.48
CA GLN A 610 8.43 -10.16 -12.43
C GLN A 610 8.36 -8.72 -11.90
N GLN A 611 7.17 -8.10 -11.92
CA GLN A 611 6.92 -6.76 -11.37
C GLN A 611 5.99 -6.79 -10.15
N PHE A 612 5.73 -7.97 -9.59
CA PHE A 612 4.78 -8.14 -8.51
C PHE A 612 5.40 -7.88 -7.14
N GLY A 613 5.78 -6.62 -6.89
CA GLY A 613 6.45 -6.20 -5.66
C GLY A 613 5.69 -6.59 -4.38
N HIS A 614 4.36 -6.55 -4.39
CA HIS A 614 3.52 -6.97 -3.25
C HIS A 614 3.91 -8.35 -2.68
N ILE A 615 4.28 -9.29 -3.55
CA ILE A 615 4.52 -10.69 -3.15
C ILE A 615 5.99 -11.09 -3.22
N PHE A 616 6.87 -10.34 -3.88
CA PHE A 616 8.29 -10.70 -4.05
C PHE A 616 9.30 -9.68 -3.50
N SER A 617 8.90 -8.43 -3.23
CA SER A 617 9.73 -7.43 -2.52
C SER A 617 9.75 -7.65 -1.01
N GLY A 618 9.41 -8.86 -0.57
CA GLY A 618 9.12 -9.19 0.80
C GLY A 618 7.91 -10.09 0.85
N ASP A 619 7.44 -10.28 2.06
CA ASP A 619 6.62 -11.41 2.41
C ASP A 619 5.18 -10.98 2.76
N HIS A 620 4.93 -9.68 2.89
CA HIS A 620 3.70 -9.13 3.47
C HIS A 620 2.41 -9.60 2.76
N TYR A 621 2.34 -9.54 1.42
CA TYR A 621 1.19 -10.06 0.65
C TYR A 621 1.47 -11.37 -0.10
N ALA A 622 2.57 -12.07 0.18
CA ALA A 622 2.82 -13.36 -0.45
C ALA A 622 1.80 -14.41 0.04
N SER A 623 1.05 -15.03 -0.87
CA SER A 623 -0.18 -15.78 -0.57
C SER A 623 -1.22 -14.94 0.19
N GLY A 624 -1.23 -13.64 -0.08
CA GLY A 624 -1.99 -12.61 0.63
C GLY A 624 -2.57 -11.55 -0.31
N TYR A 625 -2.30 -11.59 -1.62
CA TYR A 625 -2.83 -10.54 -2.52
C TYR A 625 -4.37 -10.61 -2.68
N TYR A 626 -4.98 -11.75 -2.36
CA TYR A 626 -6.44 -11.87 -2.25
C TYR A 626 -7.05 -10.94 -1.18
N SER A 627 -6.25 -10.46 -0.22
CA SER A 627 -6.69 -9.61 0.88
C SER A 627 -7.48 -8.38 0.43
N TYR A 628 -7.13 -7.76 -0.71
CA TYR A 628 -7.92 -6.64 -1.25
C TYR A 628 -9.33 -7.08 -1.65
N MET A 629 -9.50 -8.29 -2.21
CA MET A 629 -10.83 -8.80 -2.57
C MET A 629 -11.60 -9.26 -1.32
N TRP A 630 -10.90 -9.83 -0.35
CA TRP A 630 -11.48 -10.22 0.93
C TRP A 630 -12.01 -8.99 1.67
N SER A 631 -11.20 -7.93 1.74
CA SER A 631 -11.60 -6.66 2.34
C SER A 631 -12.68 -5.96 1.55
N GLU A 632 -12.76 -6.11 0.22
CA GLU A 632 -13.83 -5.51 -0.59
C GLU A 632 -15.19 -6.22 -0.42
N VAL A 633 -15.18 -7.47 0.07
CA VAL A 633 -16.41 -8.10 0.59
C VAL A 633 -16.84 -7.41 1.87
N MET A 634 -15.87 -7.10 2.75
CA MET A 634 -16.13 -6.50 4.06
C MET A 634 -16.47 -5.01 3.95
N ASP A 635 -15.85 -4.25 3.06
CA ASP A 635 -16.04 -2.79 2.93
C ASP A 635 -17.43 -2.44 2.39
N ALA A 636 -17.92 -3.18 1.40
CA ALA A 636 -19.20 -2.96 0.77
C ALA A 636 -20.32 -3.25 1.76
N ASP A 637 -20.16 -4.32 2.54
CA ASP A 637 -21.07 -4.67 3.62
C ASP A 637 -20.98 -3.69 4.81
N ALA A 638 -19.77 -3.23 5.14
CA ALA A 638 -19.53 -2.23 6.18
C ALA A 638 -20.16 -0.88 5.85
N PHE A 639 -19.99 -0.40 4.61
CA PHE A 639 -20.64 0.81 4.14
C PHE A 639 -22.16 0.67 4.14
N GLY A 640 -22.68 -0.54 3.87
CA GLY A 640 -24.10 -0.86 3.97
C GLY A 640 -24.72 -0.49 5.33
N ALA A 641 -23.96 -0.50 6.43
CA ALA A 641 -24.46 -0.06 7.74
C ALA A 641 -24.84 1.43 7.77
N PHE A 642 -24.15 2.27 7.01
CA PHE A 642 -24.49 3.68 6.86
C PHE A 642 -25.68 3.88 5.90
N GLU A 643 -25.79 3.06 4.85
CA GLU A 643 -26.93 3.08 3.94
C GLU A 643 -28.22 2.63 4.65
N GLU A 644 -28.14 1.62 5.51
CA GLU A 644 -29.22 1.16 6.41
C GLU A 644 -29.66 2.24 7.41
N ALA A 645 -28.73 3.11 7.85
CA ALA A 645 -29.03 4.26 8.70
C ALA A 645 -29.62 5.45 7.92
N HIS A 646 -29.62 5.39 6.58
CA HIS A 646 -30.04 6.48 5.69
C HIS A 646 -29.24 7.78 5.86
N ASP A 647 -28.04 7.70 6.46
CA ASP A 647 -27.10 8.80 6.62
C ASP A 647 -25.67 8.25 6.52
N ILE A 648 -24.95 8.69 5.49
CA ILE A 648 -23.54 8.33 5.26
C ILE A 648 -22.58 8.94 6.31
N PHE A 649 -23.10 9.73 7.25
CA PHE A 649 -22.40 10.26 8.41
C PHE A 649 -23.16 9.98 9.73
N ASP A 650 -24.01 8.94 9.79
CA ASP A 650 -24.75 8.61 11.01
C ASP A 650 -23.82 8.55 12.24
N PRO A 651 -24.04 9.36 13.29
CA PRO A 651 -23.13 9.45 14.43
C PRO A 651 -22.99 8.14 15.21
N ALA A 652 -24.03 7.31 15.28
CA ALA A 652 -23.99 6.06 16.03
C ALA A 652 -23.21 4.98 15.27
N VAL A 653 -23.38 4.90 13.95
CA VAL A 653 -22.58 4.02 13.08
C VAL A 653 -21.12 4.49 13.05
N ALA A 654 -20.87 5.78 12.89
CA ALA A 654 -19.53 6.36 12.89
C ALA A 654 -18.79 6.12 14.22
N LYS A 655 -19.49 6.20 15.36
CA LYS A 655 -18.93 5.86 16.66
C LYS A 655 -18.50 4.39 16.76
N ARG A 656 -19.33 3.44 16.28
CA ARG A 656 -18.93 2.02 16.25
C ARG A 656 -17.76 1.79 15.31
N LEU A 657 -17.76 2.44 14.15
CA LEU A 657 -16.65 2.36 13.20
C LEU A 657 -15.34 2.86 13.83
N HIS A 658 -15.40 3.97 14.57
CA HIS A 658 -14.27 4.47 15.33
C HIS A 658 -13.80 3.49 16.42
N ASP A 659 -14.71 3.06 17.29
CA ASP A 659 -14.37 2.30 18.50
C ASP A 659 -13.92 0.87 18.21
N ASP A 660 -14.51 0.22 17.22
CA ASP A 660 -14.31 -1.20 16.96
C ASP A 660 -13.41 -1.50 15.76
N ILE A 661 -13.11 -0.51 14.90
CA ILE A 661 -12.23 -0.67 13.73
C ILE A 661 -11.03 0.27 13.81
N TYR A 662 -11.25 1.59 13.72
CA TYR A 662 -10.15 2.56 13.55
C TYR A 662 -9.29 2.77 14.79
N SER A 663 -9.86 2.70 15.99
CA SER A 663 -9.12 2.97 17.24
C SER A 663 -8.57 1.72 17.91
N SER A 664 -9.06 0.53 17.54
CA SER A 664 -8.73 -0.73 18.20
C SER A 664 -7.38 -1.31 17.76
N GLY A 665 -6.92 -1.02 16.54
CA GLY A 665 -5.76 -1.70 15.95
C GLY A 665 -5.82 -3.22 16.14
N GLY A 666 -4.69 -3.83 16.49
CA GLY A 666 -4.56 -5.26 16.78
C GLY A 666 -5.05 -5.72 18.16
N SER A 667 -5.62 -4.83 18.99
CA SER A 667 -6.05 -5.13 20.37
C SER A 667 -7.24 -6.10 20.47
N ARG A 668 -7.93 -6.33 19.35
CA ARG A 668 -9.03 -7.29 19.22
C ARG A 668 -8.77 -8.22 18.02
N ASP A 669 -9.38 -9.40 18.04
CA ASP A 669 -9.44 -10.23 16.85
C ASP A 669 -10.21 -9.51 15.73
N PRO A 670 -9.72 -9.48 14.47
CA PRO A 670 -10.39 -8.84 13.34
C PRO A 670 -11.84 -9.28 13.08
N GLU A 671 -12.18 -10.56 13.29
CA GLU A 671 -13.55 -11.03 13.11
C GLU A 671 -14.47 -10.46 14.20
N ASP A 672 -14.00 -10.44 15.44
CA ASP A 672 -14.73 -9.86 16.57
C ASP A 672 -14.88 -8.33 16.44
N ALA A 673 -13.84 -7.65 15.94
CA ALA A 673 -13.87 -6.23 15.61
C ALA A 673 -14.94 -5.92 14.56
N TYR A 674 -14.97 -6.69 13.47
CA TYR A 674 -15.98 -6.54 12.43
C TYR A 674 -17.40 -6.80 12.95
N ILE A 675 -17.61 -7.88 13.71
CA ILE A 675 -18.92 -8.22 14.27
C ILE A 675 -19.40 -7.14 15.23
N ALA A 676 -18.52 -6.57 16.07
CA ALA A 676 -18.89 -5.50 16.98
C ALA A 676 -19.36 -4.24 16.24
N PHE A 677 -18.68 -3.88 15.14
CA PHE A 677 -19.08 -2.77 14.29
C PHE A 677 -20.39 -3.06 13.52
N ARG A 678 -20.42 -4.18 12.78
CA ARG A 678 -21.46 -4.51 11.79
C ARG A 678 -22.70 -5.16 12.41
N GLY A 679 -22.55 -5.80 13.56
CA GLY A 679 -23.56 -6.62 14.24
C GLY A 679 -23.67 -8.06 13.73
N ARG A 680 -22.90 -8.43 12.70
CA ARG A 680 -22.88 -9.77 12.09
C ARG A 680 -21.59 -10.01 11.30
N LYS A 681 -21.37 -11.25 10.85
CA LYS A 681 -20.28 -11.62 9.95
C LYS A 681 -20.45 -10.95 8.56
N PRO A 682 -19.35 -10.80 7.78
CA PRO A 682 -19.41 -10.26 6.41
C PRO A 682 -20.33 -11.06 5.49
N GLU A 683 -21.01 -10.38 4.57
CA GLU A 683 -21.87 -11.00 3.56
C GLU A 683 -21.14 -11.13 2.20
N PRO A 684 -20.78 -12.36 1.74
CA PRO A 684 -19.99 -12.55 0.52
C PRO A 684 -20.61 -12.00 -0.77
N ASP A 685 -21.94 -11.87 -0.84
CA ASP A 685 -22.64 -11.40 -2.02
C ASP A 685 -22.69 -9.87 -2.18
N ALA A 686 -22.31 -9.11 -1.14
CA ALA A 686 -22.25 -7.64 -1.19
C ALA A 686 -21.30 -7.14 -2.30
N LEU A 687 -20.12 -7.76 -2.42
CA LEU A 687 -19.14 -7.48 -3.45
C LEU A 687 -19.68 -7.72 -4.87
N LEU A 688 -20.32 -8.88 -5.09
CA LEU A 688 -20.83 -9.23 -6.41
C LEU A 688 -21.95 -8.28 -6.86
N ARG A 689 -22.79 -7.81 -5.92
CA ARG A 689 -23.77 -6.74 -6.17
C ARG A 689 -23.09 -5.42 -6.54
N ARG A 690 -22.11 -4.99 -5.75
CA ARG A 690 -21.35 -3.75 -5.99
C ARG A 690 -20.70 -3.72 -7.37
N ARG A 691 -20.06 -4.82 -7.78
CA ARG A 691 -19.40 -4.93 -9.09
C ARG A 691 -20.36 -5.19 -10.26
N GLY A 692 -21.66 -5.35 -10.00
CA GLY A 692 -22.66 -5.67 -11.03
C GLY A 692 -22.41 -7.05 -11.66
N LEU A 693 -21.95 -8.01 -10.86
CA LEU A 693 -21.60 -9.37 -11.26
C LEU A 693 -22.63 -10.42 -10.82
N LEU A 694 -23.66 -10.04 -10.05
CA LEU A 694 -24.87 -10.85 -9.89
C LEU A 694 -25.85 -10.57 -11.03
N ASN A 695 -26.46 -11.63 -11.56
CA ASN A 695 -27.68 -11.51 -12.35
C ASN A 695 -28.82 -11.16 -11.38
N GLU A 696 -28.93 -9.91 -10.98
CA GLU A 696 -30.20 -9.43 -10.42
C GLU A 696 -31.18 -9.32 -11.60
N PRO A 697 -32.41 -9.88 -11.50
CA PRO A 697 -33.47 -9.43 -12.38
C PRO A 697 -33.57 -7.92 -12.21
N GLU A 698 -33.56 -7.16 -13.32
CA GLU A 698 -33.84 -5.72 -13.28
C GLU A 698 -35.05 -5.50 -12.39
N ALA A 699 -34.86 -4.79 -11.27
CA ALA A 699 -35.97 -4.32 -10.48
C ALA A 699 -36.87 -3.50 -11.43
N ALA A 700 -38.11 -3.96 -11.55
CA ALA A 700 -39.13 -3.47 -12.48
C ALA A 700 -39.40 -1.97 -12.37
#